data_AF-A0ABD1QKA0-F1
#
_entry.id   AF-A0ABD1QKA0-F1
#
_cell.length_a   1.000
_cell.length_b   1.000
_cell.length_c   1.000
_cell.angle_alpha   90.00
_cell.angle_beta   90.00
_cell.angle_gamma   90.00
#
_symmetry.space_group_name_H-M   'P 1'
#
loop_
_entity.id
_entity.type
_entity.pdbx_description
1 polymer ?
#
loop_
_entity_poly.entity_id
_entity_poly.type
_entity_poly.pdbx_seq_one_letter_code
_entity_poly.pdbx_strand_id
1 'polypeptide(L)'
;MYILSELVYQHSPYILSELVYLHSSLYVGPGSLLQAPLDDEDSRSLITKSLCESPTCPVDLITPPDDCHVNYTLSFSLQVCRVEDILVNGVMRGSIVHIHRARTVIVDSDGMITASELGCRNGVGRGNYSNGAGAGAGHGGRGGSGFFSGKQSEGGPRYGSANLPCELGSGTVGPNESYGYVAGGGMIVMGSRQWPLLRLDIYGSISVDGQSCHKPTRNSNGTLIGGLGGGSGGTILLFLQGLALTENSSLSVAGGYGGPLGGGGGGGGRIHFHWSKIAVGDEYIPLAFVDGTMNNSGGGGSGDGVHGEKGTITGKKCPKGLYGTFCTECPVGTYKDVEGSDPNLCTACTLEHLPSRANFIYVRGGVTYSSCPYKCISDKYRMPKCYTPFEELIYTFGGPWFFAFLLLGVVVLLALVLNTLRIKLIGSGRSYHRENSVDHHDNHRFPSLLSLSEVRGARAEETQNHVHRMYFMGPNTFREPWHLPYSPPHAIFEIVYEDAFNRFIDEINSVAAYEWWEGSVHSILSVLAYPCSWSWKQWRRRNKLHRLQEFVKSEYDHSCLRSCRSRALYKGMKVGATPDLMVAYIDFFLGGDEKRLDMVTSIQKRFPMRIIFGGDGSYMSPYNLHSDALLTNLLAQHVPATVWNRLVAGLNAQLRTVRRGSIRSALVPVINWIGSHGNPQLDFHGVRIELGWFQATASGYYQLGILVVAGDYTLHDLHHSEYLERSDAPSRKVAAIVQSNARHSPECQTYTSHALSRKKITGGINGGLIDEATLKLLGYRRDFFFPFSLLLHNTRPVGRQETVQLFITIMLLADLFVTLLMLFLFYWISLGAFLAVLLILPLSLLSPFLAGLNALFSNGPRRAALARVYALWSVSSISNIAVAFICGLIHNGISSLKPPGEINIWNFIKEDEKWWLLPTILLLFKSVQARFVDWHIANLEVRDFSLFSPDPDTFWAYESIS
;
A
#
# COMPACT_ATOMS: atom_id res chain seq x y z
N MET A 1 58.85 16.73 -54.48
CA MET A 1 58.87 17.14 -55.91
C MET A 1 57.44 17.08 -56.42
N TYR A 2 56.99 18.11 -57.15
CA TYR A 2 55.60 18.53 -57.49
C TYR A 2 54.86 19.25 -56.34
N ILE A 3 54.46 20.53 -56.38
CA ILE A 3 54.55 21.67 -57.31
C ILE A 3 54.65 22.91 -56.38
N LEU A 4 55.70 23.73 -56.53
CA LEU A 4 55.79 25.08 -55.95
C LEU A 4 56.37 25.97 -57.06
N SER A 5 55.48 26.61 -57.81
CA SER A 5 55.85 27.60 -58.82
C SER A 5 54.77 28.67 -58.88
N GLU A 6 54.90 29.67 -58.01
CA GLU A 6 54.71 31.11 -58.27
C GLU A 6 54.85 31.86 -56.93
N LEU A 7 56.10 32.09 -56.52
CA LEU A 7 56.47 33.15 -55.58
C LEU A 7 56.90 34.34 -56.44
N VAL A 8 56.09 35.39 -56.47
CA VAL A 8 56.46 36.64 -57.17
C VAL A 8 57.51 37.36 -56.34
N TYR A 9 58.78 37.22 -56.75
CA TYR A 9 59.86 38.12 -56.35
C TYR A 9 59.69 39.46 -57.07
N GLN A 10 59.46 40.55 -56.32
CA GLN A 10 59.55 41.91 -56.86
C GLN A 10 60.69 42.66 -56.16
N HIS A 11 61.72 43.01 -56.93
CA HIS A 11 62.87 43.81 -56.52
C HIS A 11 62.47 45.24 -56.08
N SER A 12 62.58 45.57 -54.79
CA SER A 12 62.99 46.89 -54.24
C SER A 12 63.02 46.82 -52.70
N PRO A 13 63.82 47.64 -51.99
CA PRO A 13 63.94 47.54 -50.54
C PRO A 13 62.67 48.09 -49.87
N TYR A 14 62.42 47.69 -48.63
CA TYR A 14 61.28 48.03 -47.76
C TYR A 14 60.12 47.01 -47.76
N ILE A 15 60.17 46.15 -46.72
CA ILE A 15 59.09 45.39 -46.07
C ILE A 15 58.55 44.18 -46.86
N LEU A 16 59.03 42.98 -46.51
CA LEU A 16 58.52 41.69 -46.98
C LEU A 16 57.32 41.24 -46.13
N SER A 17 56.12 41.24 -46.72
CA SER A 17 54.95 40.48 -46.24
C SER A 17 54.69 39.32 -47.20
N GLU A 18 54.62 38.07 -46.70
CA GLU A 18 54.19 36.93 -47.50
C GLU A 18 52.67 36.93 -47.65
N LEU A 19 52.18 37.19 -48.86
CA LEU A 19 50.76 37.11 -49.24
C LEU A 19 50.50 35.77 -49.93
N VAL A 20 49.74 34.88 -49.28
CA VAL A 20 49.29 33.62 -49.88
C VAL A 20 47.88 33.80 -50.45
N TYR A 21 47.76 33.80 -51.78
CA TYR A 21 46.47 33.84 -52.49
C TYR A 21 46.19 32.46 -53.08
N LEU A 22 45.39 31.63 -52.38
CA LEU A 22 44.96 30.33 -52.88
C LEU A 22 43.44 30.21 -52.73
N HIS A 23 42.76 29.95 -53.85
CA HIS A 23 41.33 29.58 -53.85
C HIS A 23 41.11 28.13 -53.37
N SER A 24 42.17 27.44 -52.94
CA SER A 24 42.22 26.05 -52.49
C SER A 24 42.77 25.94 -51.06
N SER A 25 42.58 24.80 -50.42
CA SER A 25 43.04 24.51 -49.06
C SER A 25 44.53 24.75 -48.86
N LEU A 26 44.90 25.29 -47.69
CA LEU A 26 46.30 25.49 -47.29
C LEU A 26 46.77 24.28 -46.49
N TYR A 27 47.74 23.53 -47.03
CA TYR A 27 48.32 22.37 -46.37
C TYR A 27 49.78 22.61 -45.99
N VAL A 28 50.07 22.62 -44.69
CA VAL A 28 51.43 22.65 -44.15
C VAL A 28 51.81 21.21 -43.80
N GLY A 29 52.50 20.52 -44.70
CA GLY A 29 52.88 19.12 -44.55
C GLY A 29 53.85 18.85 -43.39
N PRO A 30 53.99 17.58 -42.95
CA PRO A 30 54.85 17.21 -41.83
C PRO A 30 56.31 17.60 -42.09
N GLY A 31 56.94 18.22 -41.10
CA GLY A 31 58.32 18.72 -41.20
C GLY A 31 58.49 20.00 -42.05
N SER A 32 57.42 20.56 -42.63
CA SER A 32 57.48 21.85 -43.30
C SER A 32 57.32 23.01 -42.31
N LEU A 33 58.00 24.13 -42.57
CA LEU A 33 58.01 25.32 -41.73
C LEU A 33 57.50 26.50 -42.56
N LEU A 34 56.33 27.03 -42.21
CA LEU A 34 55.79 28.27 -42.74
C LEU A 34 56.11 29.39 -41.76
N GLN A 35 57.15 30.17 -42.06
CA GLN A 35 57.68 31.20 -41.18
C GLN A 35 57.89 32.51 -41.95
N ALA A 36 57.37 33.61 -41.38
CA ALA A 36 57.63 34.95 -41.88
C ALA A 36 59.11 35.35 -41.71
N PRO A 37 59.66 36.28 -42.52
CA PRO A 37 61.04 36.75 -42.38
C PRO A 37 61.26 37.47 -41.04
N LEU A 38 61.63 36.70 -40.02
CA LEU A 38 61.74 37.13 -38.61
C LEU A 38 63.14 36.85 -38.02
N ASP A 39 64.07 36.37 -38.86
CA ASP A 39 65.44 36.03 -38.44
C ASP A 39 66.31 37.28 -38.18
N ASP A 40 65.88 38.43 -38.68
CA ASP A 40 66.50 39.73 -38.43
C ASP A 40 65.81 40.48 -37.27
N GLU A 41 66.62 40.82 -36.26
CA GLU A 41 66.15 41.35 -34.97
C GLU A 41 65.59 42.77 -35.08
N ASP A 42 66.02 43.54 -36.08
CA ASP A 42 65.53 44.90 -36.35
C ASP A 42 64.16 44.85 -37.04
N SER A 43 64.01 43.95 -38.01
CA SER A 43 62.76 43.66 -38.72
C SER A 43 61.63 43.21 -37.78
N ARG A 44 61.94 42.35 -36.80
CA ARG A 44 61.00 41.90 -35.76
C ARG A 44 60.53 43.05 -34.85
N SER A 45 61.46 43.93 -34.46
CA SER A 45 61.13 45.08 -33.62
C SER A 45 60.19 46.04 -34.33
N LEU A 46 60.36 46.27 -35.63
CA LEU A 46 59.50 47.13 -36.45
C LEU A 46 58.05 46.62 -36.51
N ILE A 47 57.85 45.31 -36.66
CA ILE A 47 56.52 44.68 -36.79
C ILE A 47 55.73 44.79 -35.48
N THR A 48 56.40 44.62 -34.34
CA THR A 48 55.77 44.58 -33.01
C THR A 48 55.63 45.96 -32.36
N LYS A 49 56.43 46.96 -32.76
CA LYS A 49 56.57 48.25 -32.05
C LYS A 49 55.24 48.97 -31.80
N SER A 50 54.36 49.03 -32.79
CA SER A 50 53.07 49.74 -32.67
C SER A 50 52.12 49.11 -31.64
N LEU A 51 52.16 47.78 -31.49
CA LEU A 51 51.32 47.01 -30.56
C LEU A 51 51.96 46.81 -29.17
N CYS A 52 53.25 47.10 -29.03
CA CYS A 52 53.96 47.02 -27.76
C CYS A 52 53.81 48.29 -26.90
N GLU A 53 53.67 49.45 -27.57
CA GLU A 53 53.60 50.76 -26.93
C GLU A 53 52.16 51.20 -26.60
N SER A 54 51.15 50.66 -27.30
CA SER A 54 49.74 50.98 -27.06
C SER A 54 48.92 49.75 -26.62
N PRO A 55 48.10 49.86 -25.57
CA PRO A 55 47.15 48.83 -25.18
C PRO A 55 45.84 48.85 -26.00
N THR A 56 45.71 49.72 -27.01
CA THR A 56 44.48 49.84 -27.81
C THR A 56 44.41 48.79 -28.90
N CYS A 57 43.37 47.94 -28.90
CA CYS A 57 43.11 46.99 -29.98
C CYS A 57 42.82 47.71 -31.31
N PRO A 58 43.58 47.44 -32.38
CA PRO A 58 43.31 48.02 -33.67
C PRO A 58 42.05 47.39 -34.32
N VAL A 59 41.26 48.24 -34.98
CA VAL A 59 39.97 47.85 -35.57
C VAL A 59 40.13 46.77 -36.66
N ASP A 60 41.25 46.79 -37.37
CA ASP A 60 41.60 45.85 -38.44
C ASP A 60 41.70 44.39 -37.97
N LEU A 61 41.93 44.13 -36.66
CA LEU A 61 41.91 42.77 -36.08
C LEU A 61 40.49 42.25 -35.79
N ILE A 62 39.53 43.16 -35.57
CA ILE A 62 38.17 42.81 -35.14
C ILE A 62 37.20 42.80 -36.33
N THR A 63 37.32 43.81 -37.18
CA THR A 63 36.54 44.01 -38.42
C THR A 63 37.49 44.32 -39.57
N PRO A 64 38.27 43.33 -40.01
CA PRO A 64 39.11 43.48 -41.18
C PRO A 64 38.29 43.76 -42.46
N PRO A 65 38.84 44.49 -43.43
CA PRO A 65 38.20 44.75 -44.72
C PRO A 65 38.06 43.47 -45.57
N ASP A 66 37.17 43.49 -46.56
CA ASP A 66 36.80 42.32 -47.37
C ASP A 66 37.97 41.74 -48.21
N ASP A 67 38.91 42.58 -48.64
CA ASP A 67 40.10 42.20 -49.41
C ASP A 67 41.37 42.66 -48.69
N CYS A 68 42.35 41.77 -48.53
CA CYS A 68 43.66 42.07 -47.97
C CYS A 68 44.53 42.90 -48.94
N HIS A 69 44.29 44.20 -49.06
CA HIS A 69 45.13 45.10 -49.86
C HIS A 69 46.25 45.74 -49.02
N VAL A 70 47.46 45.84 -49.58
CA VAL A 70 48.75 46.14 -48.90
C VAL A 70 48.86 47.50 -48.16
N ASN A 71 47.79 48.27 -47.98
CA ASN A 71 47.83 49.63 -47.42
C ASN A 71 47.20 49.71 -46.01
N TYR A 72 47.78 48.98 -45.04
CA TYR A 72 47.27 48.93 -43.66
C TYR A 72 48.20 49.55 -42.63
N THR A 73 47.57 50.01 -41.54
CA THR A 73 48.22 50.63 -40.37
C THR A 73 48.96 49.64 -39.47
N LEU A 74 48.75 48.34 -39.69
CA LEU A 74 49.37 47.24 -38.95
C LEU A 74 50.26 46.40 -39.85
N SER A 75 51.47 46.17 -39.39
CA SER A 75 52.37 45.13 -39.89
C SER A 75 52.01 43.78 -39.26
N PHE A 76 51.50 42.85 -40.06
CA PHE A 76 51.34 41.44 -39.66
C PHE A 76 52.61 40.67 -40.03
N SER A 77 53.03 39.71 -39.20
CA SER A 77 54.11 38.81 -39.62
C SER A 77 53.58 37.74 -40.56
N LEU A 78 52.41 37.17 -40.29
CA LEU A 78 51.79 36.16 -41.15
C LEU A 78 50.28 36.39 -41.21
N GLN A 79 49.76 36.63 -42.41
CA GLN A 79 48.34 36.88 -42.63
C GLN A 79 47.79 35.93 -43.69
N VAL A 80 46.81 35.11 -43.31
CA VAL A 80 46.07 34.25 -44.23
C VAL A 80 44.74 34.92 -44.54
N CYS A 81 44.58 35.37 -45.78
CA CYS A 81 43.46 36.22 -46.17
C CYS A 81 42.19 35.43 -46.42
N ARG A 82 42.15 34.59 -47.46
CA ARG A 82 40.97 33.83 -47.83
C ARG A 82 41.37 32.42 -48.21
N VAL A 83 40.97 31.45 -47.37
CA VAL A 83 41.17 30.01 -47.60
C VAL A 83 39.88 29.31 -47.17
N GLU A 84 39.52 28.19 -47.79
CA GLU A 84 38.40 27.38 -47.28
C GLU A 84 38.83 26.57 -46.06
N ASP A 85 39.80 25.67 -46.21
CA ASP A 85 40.28 24.80 -45.14
C ASP A 85 41.80 24.92 -44.95
N ILE A 86 42.25 25.01 -43.71
CA ILE A 86 43.68 25.06 -43.33
C ILE A 86 44.01 23.81 -42.55
N LEU A 87 44.97 23.02 -43.03
CA LEU A 87 45.46 21.81 -42.36
C LEU A 87 46.95 21.95 -42.05
N VAL A 88 47.29 21.92 -40.77
CA VAL A 88 48.65 22.12 -40.25
C VAL A 88 49.16 20.81 -39.65
N ASN A 89 50.11 20.18 -40.32
CA ASN A 89 50.86 19.01 -39.84
C ASN A 89 52.36 19.32 -39.62
N GLY A 90 52.85 20.45 -40.14
CA GLY A 90 54.15 21.03 -39.84
C GLY A 90 54.07 22.18 -38.84
N VAL A 91 54.98 23.17 -38.95
CA VAL A 91 55.04 24.31 -38.04
C VAL A 91 54.66 25.61 -38.76
N MET A 92 53.68 26.34 -38.23
CA MET A 92 53.39 27.72 -38.61
C MET A 92 53.92 28.67 -37.54
N ARG A 93 54.82 29.59 -37.90
CA ARG A 93 55.51 30.46 -36.95
C ARG A 93 55.43 31.95 -37.33
N GLY A 94 55.02 32.80 -36.38
CA GLY A 94 54.99 34.24 -36.58
C GLY A 94 54.77 35.04 -35.28
N SER A 95 55.15 36.32 -35.24
CA SER A 95 54.89 37.24 -34.12
C SER A 95 53.42 37.60 -33.98
N ILE A 96 52.77 37.93 -35.10
CA ILE A 96 51.33 38.21 -35.21
C ILE A 96 50.80 37.35 -36.35
N VAL A 97 50.09 36.28 -36.00
CA VAL A 97 49.48 35.33 -36.92
C VAL A 97 47.98 35.65 -37.01
N HIS A 98 47.52 36.11 -38.17
CA HIS A 98 46.12 36.45 -38.39
C HIS A 98 45.53 35.61 -39.53
N ILE A 99 44.57 34.75 -39.19
CA ILE A 99 43.76 34.00 -40.16
C ILE A 99 42.45 34.77 -40.33
N HIS A 100 42.33 35.55 -41.39
CA HIS A 100 41.21 36.47 -41.62
C HIS A 100 39.91 35.72 -41.94
N ARG A 101 39.92 34.87 -42.96
CA ARG A 101 38.74 34.12 -43.42
C ARG A 101 39.12 32.68 -43.75
N ALA A 102 38.68 31.78 -42.88
CA ALA A 102 38.74 30.33 -43.06
C ALA A 102 37.42 29.68 -42.62
N ARG A 103 37.01 28.61 -43.30
CA ARG A 103 35.86 27.79 -42.89
C ARG A 103 36.27 26.87 -41.74
N THR A 104 37.34 26.09 -41.94
CA THR A 104 37.87 25.19 -40.91
C THR A 104 39.37 25.30 -40.78
N VAL A 105 39.87 25.14 -39.55
CA VAL A 105 41.29 25.05 -39.24
C VAL A 105 41.50 23.77 -38.45
N ILE A 106 42.40 22.91 -38.94
CA ILE A 106 42.73 21.63 -38.34
C ILE A 106 44.23 21.62 -38.05
N VAL A 107 44.59 21.52 -36.77
CA VAL A 107 45.97 21.30 -36.33
C VAL A 107 46.10 19.82 -36.04
N ASP A 108 46.77 19.09 -36.93
CA ASP A 108 46.99 17.64 -36.79
C ASP A 108 47.95 17.36 -35.62
N SER A 109 48.07 16.09 -35.21
CA SER A 109 48.86 15.63 -34.06
C SER A 109 50.31 16.13 -34.03
N ASP A 110 51.02 16.11 -35.17
CA ASP A 110 52.40 16.64 -35.29
C ASP A 110 52.43 18.15 -35.62
N GLY A 111 51.26 18.76 -35.84
CA GLY A 111 51.10 20.16 -36.21
C GLY A 111 51.29 21.12 -35.04
N MET A 112 51.95 22.26 -35.33
CA MET A 112 52.14 23.34 -34.36
C MET A 112 51.91 24.71 -34.98
N ILE A 113 51.02 25.52 -34.38
CA ILE A 113 50.92 26.95 -34.67
C ILE A 113 51.51 27.70 -33.49
N THR A 114 52.64 28.39 -33.70
CA THR A 114 53.38 29.01 -32.60
C THR A 114 53.71 30.49 -32.85
N ALA A 115 53.40 31.29 -31.84
CA ALA A 115 53.86 32.68 -31.71
C ALA A 115 54.64 32.88 -30.40
N SER A 116 55.17 31.79 -29.83
CA SER A 116 55.93 31.80 -28.59
C SER A 116 57.26 32.54 -28.75
N GLU A 117 57.66 33.31 -27.74
CA GLU A 117 58.92 34.09 -27.70
C GLU A 117 59.06 35.19 -28.77
N LEU A 118 57.96 35.51 -29.45
CA LEU A 118 57.92 36.44 -30.60
C LEU A 118 57.13 37.74 -30.32
N GLY A 119 56.81 38.00 -29.07
CA GLY A 119 56.13 39.22 -28.60
C GLY A 119 57.07 40.38 -28.30
N CYS A 120 56.59 41.31 -27.47
CA CYS A 120 57.31 42.53 -27.14
C CYS A 120 58.53 42.25 -26.27
N ARG A 121 59.64 42.96 -26.55
CA ARG A 121 60.81 42.99 -25.64
C ARG A 121 60.58 43.98 -24.51
N ASN A 122 60.11 45.18 -24.85
CA ASN A 122 59.66 46.21 -23.93
C ASN A 122 58.20 46.52 -24.24
N GLY A 123 57.33 46.47 -23.23
CA GLY A 123 55.91 46.75 -23.39
C GLY A 123 55.26 47.23 -22.10
N VAL A 124 53.94 47.42 -22.13
CA VAL A 124 53.15 47.97 -21.02
C VAL A 124 53.34 47.19 -19.70
N GLY A 125 53.49 45.87 -19.78
CA GLY A 125 53.73 45.01 -18.62
C GLY A 125 55.18 44.58 -18.47
N ARG A 126 56.14 45.38 -18.92
CA ARG A 126 57.58 45.08 -18.82
C ARG A 126 57.97 44.73 -17.37
N GLY A 127 58.77 43.69 -17.22
CA GLY A 127 59.40 43.35 -15.94
C GLY A 127 60.57 44.27 -15.64
N ASN A 128 60.60 44.87 -14.45
CA ASN A 128 61.66 45.79 -14.04
C ASN A 128 62.90 45.02 -13.58
N TYR A 129 64.07 45.54 -13.95
CA TYR A 129 65.35 45.05 -13.49
C TYR A 129 66.01 46.09 -12.58
N SER A 130 66.19 45.78 -11.29
CA SER A 130 66.77 46.70 -10.31
C SER A 130 67.83 46.01 -9.46
N ASN A 131 69.01 46.62 -9.34
CA ASN A 131 70.10 46.17 -8.46
C ASN A 131 70.46 44.66 -8.55
N GLY A 132 70.34 44.05 -9.74
CA GLY A 132 70.59 42.63 -9.96
C GLY A 132 69.37 41.73 -9.82
N ALA A 133 68.21 42.21 -9.37
CA ALA A 133 66.96 41.44 -9.31
C ALA A 133 66.10 41.72 -10.56
N GLY A 134 65.90 40.71 -11.41
CA GLY A 134 65.01 40.79 -12.56
C GLY A 134 63.60 40.29 -12.24
N ALA A 135 62.60 41.16 -12.37
CA ALA A 135 61.20 40.80 -12.19
C ALA A 135 60.60 40.30 -13.51
N GLY A 136 59.65 39.37 -13.43
CA GLY A 136 58.93 38.84 -14.59
C GLY A 136 58.02 39.90 -15.23
N ALA A 137 57.78 39.79 -16.53
CA ALA A 137 56.81 40.62 -17.21
C ALA A 137 55.38 40.16 -16.91
N GLY A 138 54.42 41.09 -16.93
CA GLY A 138 52.98 40.81 -16.81
C GLY A 138 52.28 40.89 -18.16
N HIS A 139 51.19 40.16 -18.34
CA HIS A 139 50.19 40.25 -19.42
C HIS A 139 49.16 39.17 -19.10
N GLY A 140 47.87 39.45 -19.03
CA GLY A 140 46.88 38.49 -18.48
C GLY A 140 46.97 38.33 -16.96
N GLY A 141 48.07 37.76 -16.49
CA GLY A 141 48.51 37.69 -15.09
C GLY A 141 49.66 38.67 -14.77
N ARG A 142 49.88 38.98 -13.48
CA ARG A 142 51.00 39.82 -13.05
C ARG A 142 52.29 39.01 -13.12
N GLY A 143 53.37 39.66 -13.52
CA GLY A 143 54.69 39.07 -13.42
C GLY A 143 55.09 38.82 -11.96
N GLY A 144 55.87 37.78 -11.72
CA GLY A 144 56.45 37.48 -10.42
C GLY A 144 57.56 38.46 -10.06
N SER A 145 57.70 38.77 -8.77
CA SER A 145 58.79 39.62 -8.29
C SER A 145 60.12 38.88 -8.32
N GLY A 146 61.19 39.56 -8.72
CA GLY A 146 62.56 39.05 -8.66
C GLY A 146 63.24 39.41 -7.34
N PHE A 147 64.11 38.54 -6.83
CA PHE A 147 64.84 38.72 -5.58
C PHE A 147 66.31 38.39 -5.75
N PHE A 148 67.19 39.35 -5.46
CA PHE A 148 68.63 39.11 -5.51
C PHE A 148 69.34 39.86 -4.38
N SER A 149 70.12 39.14 -3.57
CA SER A 149 70.91 39.72 -2.47
C SER A 149 70.10 40.63 -1.52
N GLY A 150 68.88 40.22 -1.14
CA GLY A 150 68.00 40.96 -0.24
C GLY A 150 67.26 42.16 -0.86
N LYS A 151 67.42 42.42 -2.16
CA LYS A 151 66.71 43.47 -2.91
C LYS A 151 65.61 42.85 -3.78
N GLN A 152 64.42 43.45 -3.75
CA GLN A 152 63.25 43.01 -4.51
C GLN A 152 62.99 43.94 -5.70
N SER A 153 62.64 43.36 -6.84
CA SER A 153 62.10 44.06 -8.00
C SER A 153 60.66 43.59 -8.26
N GLU A 154 59.72 44.53 -8.32
CA GLU A 154 58.30 44.19 -8.55
C GLU A 154 58.05 43.73 -9.99
N GLY A 155 57.25 42.66 -10.12
CA GLY A 155 56.84 42.14 -11.42
C GLY A 155 55.87 43.03 -12.17
N GLY A 156 55.91 42.92 -13.50
CA GLY A 156 55.13 43.76 -14.42
C GLY A 156 53.61 43.66 -14.18
N PRO A 157 52.86 44.76 -14.36
CA PRO A 157 51.42 44.79 -14.12
C PRO A 157 50.63 43.96 -15.14
N ARG A 158 49.41 43.57 -14.76
CA ARG A 158 48.40 43.03 -15.69
C ARG A 158 47.90 44.16 -16.59
N TYR A 159 47.83 43.94 -17.90
CA TYR A 159 47.25 44.90 -18.86
C TYR A 159 46.40 44.20 -19.91
N GLY A 160 45.69 45.00 -20.70
CA GLY A 160 44.80 44.54 -21.77
C GLY A 160 43.43 44.06 -21.31
N SER A 161 42.50 43.91 -22.25
CA SER A 161 41.13 43.49 -21.98
C SER A 161 40.99 41.98 -21.90
N ALA A 162 40.37 41.45 -20.84
CA ALA A 162 40.08 40.02 -20.76
C ALA A 162 38.96 39.59 -21.72
N ASN A 163 38.01 40.48 -22.06
CA ASN A 163 36.82 40.15 -22.86
C ASN A 163 37.01 40.33 -24.36
N LEU A 164 38.12 40.94 -24.78
CA LEU A 164 38.52 41.09 -26.18
C LEU A 164 40.03 41.44 -26.21
N PRO A 165 40.91 40.47 -25.93
CA PRO A 165 42.35 40.70 -25.86
C PRO A 165 42.91 40.91 -27.27
N CYS A 166 43.77 41.92 -27.42
CA CYS A 166 44.44 42.24 -28.68
C CYS A 166 45.85 42.78 -28.44
N GLU A 167 46.47 42.42 -27.34
CA GLU A 167 47.78 42.93 -26.94
C GLU A 167 48.83 41.83 -27.04
N LEU A 168 50.06 42.18 -27.43
CA LEU A 168 51.19 41.26 -27.40
C LEU A 168 51.69 41.08 -25.97
N GLY A 169 52.29 39.94 -25.65
CA GLY A 169 52.97 39.70 -24.38
C GLY A 169 54.21 40.60 -24.23
N SER A 170 54.53 40.98 -22.99
CA SER A 170 55.65 41.85 -22.65
C SER A 170 56.89 41.06 -22.22
N GLY A 171 58.05 41.65 -22.46
CA GLY A 171 59.34 41.09 -22.14
C GLY A 171 60.02 41.76 -20.95
N THR A 172 61.24 41.32 -20.66
CA THR A 172 62.13 41.92 -19.67
C THR A 172 63.41 42.35 -20.37
N VAL A 173 63.90 43.55 -20.05
CA VAL A 173 65.14 44.09 -20.65
C VAL A 173 66.06 44.55 -19.54
N GLY A 174 67.30 44.07 -19.58
CA GLY A 174 68.37 44.44 -18.66
C GLY A 174 68.80 45.92 -18.78
N PRO A 175 69.69 46.39 -17.89
CA PRO A 175 70.06 47.80 -17.81
C PRO A 175 70.87 48.27 -19.04
N ASN A 176 71.70 47.39 -19.63
CA ASN A 176 72.47 47.63 -20.85
C ASN A 176 72.29 46.46 -21.83
N GLU A 177 72.57 46.66 -23.13
CA GLU A 177 72.44 45.62 -24.18
C GLU A 177 73.26 44.35 -23.91
N SER A 178 74.36 44.45 -23.16
CA SER A 178 75.21 43.32 -22.77
C SER A 178 74.54 42.32 -21.79
N TYR A 179 73.43 42.70 -21.15
CA TYR A 179 72.69 41.86 -20.19
C TYR A 179 71.64 40.97 -20.87
N GLY A 180 71.38 41.18 -22.16
CA GLY A 180 70.36 40.45 -22.91
C GLY A 180 68.93 40.90 -22.59
N TYR A 181 67.97 40.28 -23.28
CA TYR A 181 66.54 40.52 -23.11
C TYR A 181 65.76 39.21 -23.17
N VAL A 182 64.53 39.24 -22.67
CA VAL A 182 63.55 38.15 -22.73
C VAL A 182 62.31 38.72 -23.41
N ALA A 183 61.82 38.06 -24.46
CA ALA A 183 60.61 38.48 -25.17
C ALA A 183 59.34 37.89 -24.54
N GLY A 184 58.23 38.61 -24.64
CA GLY A 184 56.90 38.06 -24.37
C GLY A 184 56.42 37.12 -25.48
N GLY A 185 55.23 36.53 -25.30
CA GLY A 185 54.53 35.79 -26.34
C GLY A 185 53.86 36.70 -27.38
N GLY A 186 53.73 36.22 -28.61
CA GLY A 186 53.11 36.94 -29.72
C GLY A 186 51.58 37.01 -29.67
N MET A 187 50.93 37.02 -30.82
CA MET A 187 49.48 37.04 -30.94
C MET A 187 48.99 36.13 -32.06
N ILE A 188 47.95 35.35 -31.78
CA ILE A 188 47.25 34.54 -32.78
C ILE A 188 45.79 34.98 -32.81
N VAL A 189 45.31 35.41 -33.97
CA VAL A 189 43.92 35.77 -34.22
C VAL A 189 43.36 34.90 -35.33
N MET A 190 42.24 34.22 -35.07
CA MET A 190 41.56 33.40 -36.07
C MET A 190 40.12 33.84 -36.25
N GLY A 191 39.75 34.16 -37.48
CA GLY A 191 38.45 34.65 -37.89
C GLY A 191 38.23 36.11 -37.57
N SER A 192 37.01 36.58 -37.84
CA SER A 192 36.56 37.92 -37.51
C SER A 192 35.10 37.93 -37.08
N ARG A 193 34.59 39.09 -36.62
CA ARG A 193 33.16 39.23 -36.27
C ARG A 193 32.21 38.96 -37.44
N GLN A 194 32.62 39.30 -38.66
CA GLN A 194 31.82 39.11 -39.88
C GLN A 194 31.98 37.70 -40.43
N TRP A 195 33.21 37.16 -40.36
CA TRP A 195 33.59 35.85 -40.90
C TRP A 195 34.18 34.96 -39.80
N PRO A 196 33.37 34.45 -38.87
CA PRO A 196 33.84 33.51 -37.85
C PRO A 196 34.12 32.14 -38.47
N LEU A 197 35.08 31.41 -37.91
CA LEU A 197 35.35 30.02 -38.31
C LEU A 197 34.11 29.16 -38.02
N LEU A 198 33.82 28.21 -38.90
CA LEU A 198 32.80 27.21 -38.63
C LEU A 198 33.29 26.26 -37.54
N ARG A 199 34.53 25.80 -37.62
CA ARG A 199 35.10 24.83 -36.70
C ARG A 199 36.63 24.96 -36.59
N LEU A 200 37.15 24.84 -35.37
CA LEU A 200 38.58 24.72 -35.07
C LEU A 200 38.81 23.38 -34.38
N ASP A 201 39.55 22.47 -35.02
CA ASP A 201 39.90 21.16 -34.48
C ASP A 201 41.40 21.11 -34.18
N ILE A 202 41.76 20.84 -32.93
CA ILE A 202 43.14 20.84 -32.45
C ILE A 202 43.46 19.44 -31.92
N TYR A 203 44.34 18.74 -32.64
CA TYR A 203 44.95 17.47 -32.25
C TYR A 203 46.40 17.67 -31.79
N GLY A 204 47.13 18.63 -32.38
CA GLY A 204 48.49 19.01 -32.02
C GLY A 204 48.56 20.13 -30.99
N SER A 205 49.33 21.19 -31.28
CA SER A 205 49.57 22.29 -30.33
C SER A 205 49.45 23.69 -30.93
N ILE A 206 48.86 24.60 -30.16
CA ILE A 206 48.87 26.04 -30.44
C ILE A 206 49.49 26.73 -29.23
N SER A 207 50.61 27.44 -29.43
CA SER A 207 51.38 28.04 -28.34
C SER A 207 51.73 29.50 -28.58
N VAL A 208 51.53 30.33 -27.56
CA VAL A 208 51.90 31.75 -27.54
C VAL A 208 52.57 32.06 -26.20
N ASP A 209 53.58 31.27 -25.88
CA ASP A 209 54.23 31.29 -24.57
C ASP A 209 55.30 32.39 -24.49
N GLY A 210 55.52 32.89 -23.28
CA GLY A 210 56.60 33.85 -22.99
C GLY A 210 57.97 33.17 -22.97
N GLN A 211 59.01 33.90 -23.35
CA GLN A 211 60.37 33.36 -23.37
C GLN A 211 60.89 33.09 -21.96
N SER A 212 61.58 31.97 -21.80
CA SER A 212 62.19 31.55 -20.54
C SER A 212 63.68 31.89 -20.48
N CYS A 213 64.12 32.46 -19.36
CA CYS A 213 65.52 32.86 -19.19
C CYS A 213 66.36 31.71 -18.61
N HIS A 214 67.03 30.93 -19.46
CA HIS A 214 67.82 29.76 -19.01
C HIS A 214 69.29 30.08 -18.70
N LYS A 215 69.80 31.23 -19.14
CA LYS A 215 71.22 31.59 -19.00
C LYS A 215 71.44 32.51 -17.80
N PRO A 216 72.48 32.29 -16.97
CA PRO A 216 72.84 33.23 -15.92
C PRO A 216 73.41 34.52 -16.53
N THR A 217 72.94 35.67 -16.06
CA THR A 217 73.43 36.98 -16.49
C THR A 217 74.84 37.21 -15.95
N ARG A 218 75.79 37.58 -16.80
CA ARG A 218 77.18 37.88 -16.41
C ARG A 218 77.49 39.35 -16.62
N ASN A 219 78.23 39.96 -15.70
CA ASN A 219 78.76 41.29 -15.90
C ASN A 219 79.89 41.32 -16.95
N SER A 220 80.30 42.51 -17.40
CA SER A 220 81.52 42.72 -18.22
C SER A 220 82.78 42.14 -17.59
N ASN A 221 82.80 42.00 -16.25
CA ASN A 221 83.91 41.46 -15.46
C ASN A 221 83.80 39.94 -15.21
N GLY A 222 82.81 39.25 -15.79
CA GLY A 222 82.62 37.80 -15.67
C GLY A 222 81.95 37.34 -14.36
N THR A 223 81.61 38.25 -13.43
CA THR A 223 80.88 37.92 -12.20
C THR A 223 79.39 37.65 -12.46
N LEU A 224 78.82 36.70 -11.70
CA LEU A 224 77.40 36.36 -11.78
C LEU A 224 76.55 37.52 -11.22
N ILE A 225 75.60 38.01 -12.00
CA ILE A 225 74.58 38.98 -11.59
C ILE A 225 73.23 38.26 -11.59
N GLY A 226 72.29 38.69 -10.75
CA GLY A 226 70.98 38.07 -10.68
C GLY A 226 70.23 38.03 -12.03
N GLY A 227 69.36 37.04 -12.14
CA GLY A 227 68.75 36.63 -13.41
C GLY A 227 67.72 37.64 -13.92
N LEU A 228 67.53 37.68 -15.25
CA LEU A 228 66.38 38.36 -15.84
C LEU A 228 65.08 37.63 -15.47
N GLY A 229 63.97 38.37 -15.41
CA GLY A 229 62.66 37.75 -15.25
C GLY A 229 62.14 37.12 -16.54
N GLY A 230 61.20 36.18 -16.41
CA GLY A 230 60.56 35.54 -17.55
C GLY A 230 59.63 36.49 -18.33
N GLY A 231 59.48 36.24 -19.64
CA GLY A 231 58.54 36.97 -20.49
C GLY A 231 57.09 36.55 -20.20
N SER A 232 56.12 37.44 -20.38
CA SER A 232 54.72 37.09 -20.21
C SER A 232 54.16 36.35 -21.43
N GLY A 233 53.16 35.50 -21.22
CA GLY A 233 52.44 34.83 -22.31
C GLY A 233 51.71 35.84 -23.20
N GLY A 234 51.39 35.47 -24.44
CA GLY A 234 50.75 36.36 -25.41
C GLY A 234 49.23 36.26 -25.44
N THR A 235 48.64 36.56 -26.60
CA THR A 235 47.18 36.59 -26.80
C THR A 235 46.73 35.59 -27.86
N ILE A 236 45.67 34.83 -27.55
CA ILE A 236 44.91 34.03 -28.51
C ILE A 236 43.47 34.56 -28.56
N LEU A 237 43.06 35.10 -29.72
CA LEU A 237 41.71 35.61 -29.96
C LEU A 237 41.04 34.80 -31.07
N LEU A 238 39.95 34.12 -30.76
CA LEU A 238 39.30 33.21 -31.68
C LEU A 238 37.84 33.62 -31.92
N PHE A 239 37.46 33.76 -33.19
CA PHE A 239 36.08 33.95 -33.64
C PHE A 239 35.59 32.65 -34.29
N LEU A 240 34.73 31.90 -33.61
CA LEU A 240 34.33 30.56 -34.05
C LEU A 240 32.86 30.21 -33.73
N GLN A 241 32.35 29.17 -34.39
CA GLN A 241 31.07 28.52 -34.11
C GLN A 241 31.25 27.19 -33.35
N GLY A 242 32.37 26.48 -33.56
CA GLY A 242 32.66 25.20 -32.91
C GLY A 242 34.15 24.99 -32.61
N LEU A 243 34.46 24.35 -31.48
CA LEU A 243 35.81 23.99 -31.04
C LEU A 243 35.88 22.49 -30.70
N ALA A 244 36.93 21.80 -31.15
CA ALA A 244 37.31 20.52 -30.60
C ALA A 244 38.80 20.55 -30.20
N LEU A 245 39.06 20.32 -28.92
CA LEU A 245 40.40 20.16 -28.36
C LEU A 245 40.51 18.72 -27.86
N THR A 246 41.16 17.85 -28.62
CA THR A 246 41.15 16.40 -28.35
C THR A 246 42.17 15.99 -27.29
N GLU A 247 42.08 14.76 -26.79
CA GLU A 247 43.09 14.18 -25.90
C GLU A 247 44.50 14.31 -26.48
N ASN A 248 45.48 14.72 -25.66
CA ASN A 248 46.89 15.04 -26.02
C ASN A 248 47.16 16.34 -26.80
N SER A 249 46.12 17.11 -27.15
CA SER A 249 46.31 18.45 -27.72
C SER A 249 46.60 19.50 -26.65
N SER A 250 47.23 20.61 -27.05
CA SER A 250 47.54 21.72 -26.15
C SER A 250 47.26 23.10 -26.74
N LEU A 251 46.63 23.96 -25.94
CA LEU A 251 46.44 25.38 -26.22
C LEU A 251 47.11 26.19 -25.08
N SER A 252 48.28 26.76 -25.36
CA SER A 252 49.15 27.36 -24.33
C SER A 252 49.39 28.85 -24.53
N VAL A 253 49.27 29.60 -23.44
CA VAL A 253 49.64 31.03 -23.30
C VAL A 253 50.45 31.23 -22.00
N ALA A 254 51.32 30.30 -21.68
CA ALA A 254 52.06 30.28 -20.42
C ALA A 254 53.10 31.40 -20.33
N GLY A 255 53.36 31.87 -19.11
CA GLY A 255 54.48 32.75 -18.83
C GLY A 255 55.81 31.99 -18.83
N GLY A 256 56.89 32.66 -19.22
CA GLY A 256 58.23 32.09 -19.23
C GLY A 256 58.86 31.99 -17.84
N TYR A 257 59.79 31.06 -17.66
CA TYR A 257 60.54 30.88 -16.41
C TYR A 257 61.56 32.01 -16.18
N GLY A 258 61.69 32.44 -14.92
CA GLY A 258 62.69 33.41 -14.48
C GLY A 258 64.11 32.82 -14.44
N GLY A 259 65.11 33.67 -14.57
CA GLY A 259 66.52 33.29 -14.59
C GLY A 259 67.01 32.68 -13.27
N PRO A 260 68.02 31.78 -13.32
CA PRO A 260 68.39 30.90 -12.21
C PRO A 260 68.73 31.60 -10.89
N LEU A 261 69.24 32.84 -10.96
CA LEU A 261 69.70 33.65 -9.84
C LEU A 261 68.61 34.63 -9.37
N GLY A 262 67.47 34.12 -8.92
CA GLY A 262 66.44 34.94 -8.28
C GLY A 262 65.46 35.66 -9.22
N GLY A 263 65.39 35.27 -10.50
CA GLY A 263 64.49 35.88 -11.48
C GLY A 263 63.02 35.54 -11.23
N GLY A 264 62.15 36.55 -11.33
CA GLY A 264 60.70 36.37 -11.23
C GLY A 264 60.09 35.72 -12.48
N GLY A 265 59.08 34.87 -12.32
CA GLY A 265 58.39 34.22 -13.43
C GLY A 265 57.47 35.16 -14.21
N GLY A 266 57.29 34.96 -15.52
CA GLY A 266 56.38 35.77 -16.33
C GLY A 266 54.91 35.48 -16.05
N GLY A 267 54.03 36.48 -16.19
CA GLY A 267 52.58 36.28 -16.08
C GLY A 267 52.01 35.46 -17.25
N GLY A 268 51.00 34.64 -16.99
CA GLY A 268 50.29 33.88 -18.04
C GLY A 268 49.37 34.78 -18.88
N GLY A 269 49.29 34.54 -20.19
CA GLY A 269 48.61 35.37 -21.18
C GLY A 269 47.08 35.28 -21.22
N ARG A 270 46.49 35.58 -22.37
CA ARG A 270 45.02 35.66 -22.53
C ARG A 270 44.50 34.79 -23.67
N ILE A 271 43.43 34.05 -23.40
CA ILE A 271 42.66 33.31 -24.41
C ILE A 271 41.22 33.84 -24.37
N HIS A 272 40.68 34.24 -25.52
CA HIS A 272 39.28 34.65 -25.64
C HIS A 272 38.56 33.93 -26.77
N PHE A 273 37.44 33.29 -26.42
CA PHE A 273 36.53 32.64 -27.36
C PHE A 273 35.33 33.55 -27.67
N HIS A 274 35.31 34.11 -28.87
CA HIS A 274 34.23 34.94 -29.37
C HIS A 274 33.21 34.10 -30.17
N TRP A 275 32.27 33.48 -29.46
CA TRP A 275 31.24 32.62 -30.06
C TRP A 275 30.29 33.39 -30.98
N SER A 276 30.04 32.85 -32.16
CA SER A 276 29.04 33.36 -33.12
C SER A 276 27.87 32.38 -33.26
N LYS A 277 26.67 32.90 -33.54
CA LYS A 277 25.44 32.11 -33.79
C LYS A 277 25.16 31.02 -32.74
N ILE A 278 25.16 31.37 -31.45
CA ILE A 278 24.81 30.43 -30.37
C ILE A 278 23.33 30.05 -30.51
N ALA A 279 23.05 28.79 -30.87
CA ALA A 279 21.68 28.27 -30.89
C ALA A 279 21.11 28.15 -29.47
N VAL A 280 19.81 28.34 -29.30
CA VAL A 280 19.12 28.34 -28.00
C VAL A 280 17.88 27.45 -28.07
N GLY A 281 17.50 26.85 -26.94
CA GLY A 281 16.33 25.96 -26.86
C GLY A 281 16.55 24.63 -27.59
N ASP A 282 15.54 24.20 -28.34
CA ASP A 282 15.54 22.88 -28.99
C ASP A 282 16.64 22.70 -30.06
N GLU A 283 17.15 23.81 -30.60
CA GLU A 283 18.23 23.84 -31.59
C GLU A 283 19.63 23.85 -30.96
N TYR A 284 19.75 23.88 -29.63
CA TYR A 284 21.04 23.96 -28.96
C TYR A 284 21.94 22.75 -29.28
N ILE A 285 23.20 23.03 -29.59
CA ILE A 285 24.27 22.05 -29.82
C ILE A 285 25.50 22.52 -29.02
N PRO A 286 26.22 21.63 -28.33
CA PRO A 286 27.44 22.00 -27.62
C PRO A 286 28.46 22.70 -28.54
N LEU A 287 28.95 23.87 -28.11
CA LEU A 287 29.87 24.71 -28.89
C LEU A 287 31.32 24.21 -28.85
N ALA A 288 31.70 23.52 -27.77
CA ALA A 288 33.07 23.09 -27.55
C ALA A 288 33.13 21.70 -26.93
N PHE A 289 34.05 20.87 -27.44
CA PHE A 289 34.48 19.62 -26.85
C PHE A 289 35.93 19.81 -26.40
N VAL A 290 36.19 19.72 -25.09
CA VAL A 290 37.48 20.11 -24.50
C VAL A 290 38.00 18.97 -23.64
N ASP A 291 38.76 18.06 -24.27
CA ASP A 291 39.40 16.91 -23.63
C ASP A 291 40.93 17.08 -23.53
N GLY A 292 41.51 18.04 -24.27
CA GLY A 292 42.93 18.41 -24.22
C GLY A 292 43.30 19.46 -23.16
N THR A 293 44.54 19.93 -23.20
CA THR A 293 45.10 20.83 -22.17
C THR A 293 45.06 22.31 -22.57
N MET A 294 44.44 23.16 -21.75
CA MET A 294 44.53 24.62 -21.88
C MET A 294 45.45 25.17 -20.80
N ASN A 295 46.62 25.67 -21.18
CA ASN A 295 47.62 26.16 -20.24
C ASN A 295 47.68 27.70 -20.23
N ASN A 296 47.27 28.31 -19.12
CA ASN A 296 47.39 29.74 -18.87
C ASN A 296 48.21 30.02 -17.60
N SER A 297 49.10 29.10 -17.20
CA SER A 297 49.92 29.26 -16.00
C SER A 297 50.89 30.43 -16.11
N GLY A 298 51.16 31.11 -14.99
CA GLY A 298 52.35 31.95 -14.89
C GLY A 298 53.61 31.09 -14.85
N GLY A 299 54.72 31.66 -15.33
CA GLY A 299 56.02 31.01 -15.33
C GLY A 299 56.59 30.86 -13.93
N GLY A 300 57.48 29.89 -13.77
CA GLY A 300 58.17 29.65 -12.51
C GLY A 300 59.17 30.76 -12.18
N GLY A 301 59.17 31.23 -10.92
CA GLY A 301 60.32 31.95 -10.39
C GLY A 301 61.47 30.97 -10.11
N SER A 302 62.70 31.46 -10.10
CA SER A 302 63.87 30.65 -9.73
C SER A 302 64.58 31.21 -8.51
N GLY A 303 65.12 30.33 -7.66
CA GLY A 303 65.72 30.72 -6.38
C GLY A 303 64.67 31.37 -5.47
N ASP A 304 64.97 32.57 -4.97
CA ASP A 304 64.04 33.39 -4.17
C ASP A 304 62.98 34.13 -5.02
N GLY A 305 62.99 33.96 -6.35
CA GLY A 305 62.04 34.60 -7.27
C GLY A 305 60.62 34.08 -7.11
N VAL A 306 59.63 34.98 -7.22
CA VAL A 306 58.20 34.64 -7.10
C VAL A 306 57.65 34.18 -8.46
N HIS A 307 56.70 33.24 -8.41
CA HIS A 307 55.96 32.76 -9.58
C HIS A 307 55.08 33.85 -10.19
N GLY A 308 54.96 33.85 -11.52
CA GLY A 308 53.96 34.68 -12.20
C GLY A 308 52.55 34.22 -11.89
N GLU A 309 51.59 35.13 -11.96
CA GLU A 309 50.18 34.79 -11.79
C GLU A 309 49.60 34.17 -13.07
N LYS A 310 48.51 33.41 -12.91
CA LYS A 310 47.77 32.83 -14.03
C LYS A 310 47.11 33.90 -14.89
N GLY A 311 47.00 33.60 -16.17
CA GLY A 311 46.31 34.39 -17.17
C GLY A 311 44.79 34.24 -17.14
N THR A 312 44.12 34.76 -18.17
CA THR A 312 42.64 34.71 -18.27
C THR A 312 42.17 33.91 -19.47
N ILE A 313 41.21 33.02 -19.25
CA ILE A 313 40.46 32.33 -20.30
C ILE A 313 39.01 32.82 -20.21
N THR A 314 38.51 33.49 -21.24
CA THR A 314 37.18 34.09 -21.25
C THR A 314 36.40 33.72 -22.51
N GLY A 315 35.08 33.84 -22.43
CA GLY A 315 34.18 33.60 -23.56
C GLY A 315 33.21 34.77 -23.71
N LYS A 316 32.53 34.82 -24.84
CA LYS A 316 31.39 35.73 -25.04
C LYS A 316 30.27 35.43 -24.02
N LYS A 317 29.58 36.48 -23.58
CA LYS A 317 28.39 36.35 -22.70
C LYS A 317 27.37 35.40 -23.32
N CYS A 318 26.95 34.40 -22.54
CA CYS A 318 26.00 33.39 -23.01
C CYS A 318 24.55 33.92 -22.96
N PRO A 319 23.69 33.44 -23.89
CA PRO A 319 22.26 33.71 -23.83
C PRO A 319 21.60 33.01 -22.64
N LYS A 320 20.32 33.28 -22.44
CA LYS A 320 19.48 32.68 -21.38
C LYS A 320 19.54 31.14 -21.44
N GLY A 321 19.50 30.48 -20.29
CA GLY A 321 19.58 29.01 -20.16
C GLY A 321 21.00 28.39 -20.20
N LEU A 322 22.00 29.13 -20.70
CA LEU A 322 23.38 28.66 -20.85
C LEU A 322 24.36 29.42 -19.94
N TYR A 323 25.47 28.82 -19.52
CA TYR A 323 26.48 29.45 -18.66
C TYR A 323 27.91 28.98 -18.97
N GLY A 324 28.90 29.63 -18.35
CA GLY A 324 30.32 29.30 -18.48
C GLY A 324 31.00 29.90 -19.72
N THR A 325 32.28 29.57 -19.89
CA THR A 325 33.11 30.02 -21.03
C THR A 325 32.64 29.44 -22.37
N PHE A 326 32.08 28.23 -22.35
CA PHE A 326 31.65 27.47 -23.53
C PHE A 326 30.13 27.45 -23.74
N CYS A 327 29.37 28.23 -22.95
CA CYS A 327 27.91 28.27 -22.99
C CYS A 327 27.26 26.89 -22.90
N THR A 328 27.53 26.18 -21.80
CA THR A 328 26.93 24.89 -21.45
C THR A 328 25.56 25.08 -20.82
N GLU A 329 24.67 24.09 -20.96
CA GLU A 329 23.32 24.10 -20.37
C GLU A 329 23.38 24.19 -18.83
N CYS A 330 22.53 25.03 -18.21
CA CYS A 330 22.36 25.05 -16.75
C CYS A 330 21.92 23.67 -16.22
N PRO A 331 22.34 23.26 -15.01
CA PRO A 331 22.00 21.95 -14.45
C PRO A 331 20.49 21.76 -14.23
N VAL A 332 20.03 20.50 -14.25
CA VAL A 332 18.61 20.16 -14.05
C VAL A 332 18.12 20.66 -12.69
N GLY A 333 16.95 21.28 -12.66
CA GLY A 333 16.41 21.92 -11.44
C GLY A 333 16.92 23.35 -11.21
N THR A 334 17.58 23.95 -12.20
CA THR A 334 17.90 25.38 -12.23
C THR A 334 17.35 26.07 -13.49
N TYR A 335 17.14 27.37 -13.42
CA TYR A 335 16.77 28.21 -14.56
C TYR A 335 17.66 29.45 -14.66
N LYS A 336 17.71 30.06 -15.84
CA LYS A 336 18.43 31.30 -16.08
C LYS A 336 17.72 32.17 -17.11
N ASP A 337 17.27 33.34 -16.66
CA ASP A 337 16.45 34.29 -17.41
C ASP A 337 17.21 35.53 -17.92
N VAL A 338 18.47 35.69 -17.51
CA VAL A 338 19.36 36.80 -17.87
C VAL A 338 20.55 36.35 -18.72
N GLU A 339 21.08 37.25 -19.54
CA GLU A 339 22.30 37.03 -20.30
C GLU A 339 23.55 37.18 -19.43
N GLY A 340 24.54 36.31 -19.62
CA GLY A 340 25.80 36.32 -18.87
C GLY A 340 26.49 34.97 -18.91
N SER A 341 27.70 34.86 -18.38
CA SER A 341 28.45 33.58 -18.37
C SER A 341 28.74 33.07 -16.96
N ASP A 342 28.37 33.82 -15.92
CA ASP A 342 28.64 33.41 -14.54
C ASP A 342 27.77 32.21 -14.13
N PRO A 343 28.33 31.22 -13.44
CA PRO A 343 27.60 30.03 -12.99
C PRO A 343 26.52 30.36 -11.95
N ASN A 344 26.71 31.43 -11.17
CA ASN A 344 25.77 31.89 -10.15
C ASN A 344 24.46 32.45 -10.74
N LEU A 345 24.39 32.64 -12.06
CA LEU A 345 23.17 33.07 -12.75
C LEU A 345 22.19 31.91 -12.98
N CYS A 346 22.62 30.64 -12.83
CA CYS A 346 21.71 29.49 -12.83
C CYS A 346 21.08 29.39 -11.43
N THR A 347 19.85 29.89 -11.27
CA THR A 347 19.13 29.90 -10.00
C THR A 347 18.31 28.64 -9.81
N ALA A 348 18.23 28.12 -8.59
CA ALA A 348 17.44 26.92 -8.31
C ALA A 348 15.94 27.17 -8.47
N CYS A 349 15.22 26.21 -9.05
CA CYS A 349 13.77 26.26 -9.19
C CYS A 349 13.09 26.14 -7.82
N THR A 350 11.99 26.85 -7.61
CA THR A 350 11.27 26.79 -6.33
C THR A 350 10.62 25.40 -6.11
N LEU A 351 10.90 24.79 -4.96
CA LEU A 351 10.34 23.48 -4.59
C LEU A 351 8.85 23.57 -4.19
N GLU A 352 8.33 24.75 -3.88
CA GLU A 352 6.91 24.94 -3.50
C GLU A 352 5.92 24.61 -4.63
N HIS A 353 6.36 24.74 -5.88
CA HIS A 353 5.53 24.46 -7.05
C HIS A 353 5.70 23.04 -7.58
N LEU A 354 6.61 22.25 -7.00
CA LEU A 354 6.86 20.86 -7.40
C LEU A 354 5.99 19.92 -6.55
N PRO A 355 5.07 19.15 -7.16
CA PRO A 355 4.35 18.10 -6.45
C PRO A 355 5.32 17.11 -5.79
N SER A 356 4.96 16.58 -4.61
CA SER A 356 5.79 15.61 -3.85
C SER A 356 6.21 14.38 -4.67
N ARG A 357 5.41 14.03 -5.68
CA ARG A 357 5.57 12.87 -6.58
C ARG A 357 6.04 13.25 -8.00
N ALA A 358 6.77 14.36 -8.13
CA ALA A 358 7.30 14.85 -9.41
C ALA A 358 8.81 15.10 -9.34
N ASN A 359 9.47 14.94 -10.48
CA ASN A 359 10.88 15.27 -10.67
C ASN A 359 11.03 16.26 -11.83
N PHE A 360 12.00 17.17 -11.72
CA PHE A 360 12.37 18.05 -12.83
C PHE A 360 12.92 17.24 -13.99
N ILE A 361 12.59 17.67 -15.21
CA ILE A 361 13.05 17.02 -16.44
C ILE A 361 14.24 17.76 -17.04
N TYR A 362 15.09 17.02 -17.75
CA TYR A 362 16.08 17.60 -18.63
C TYR A 362 15.41 18.32 -19.80
N VAL A 363 15.87 19.54 -20.10
CA VAL A 363 15.43 20.35 -21.24
C VAL A 363 16.67 20.80 -22.01
N ARG A 364 16.64 20.56 -23.32
CA ARG A 364 17.70 20.98 -24.23
C ARG A 364 17.80 22.50 -24.30
N GLY A 365 19.01 23.03 -24.26
CA GLY A 365 19.30 24.47 -24.20
C GLY A 365 19.11 25.11 -22.82
N GLY A 366 18.79 24.31 -21.78
CA GLY A 366 18.55 24.78 -20.42
C GLY A 366 17.22 25.53 -20.26
N VAL A 367 16.79 25.69 -19.01
CA VAL A 367 15.50 26.34 -18.69
C VAL A 367 15.67 27.86 -18.61
N THR A 368 14.84 28.61 -19.31
CA THR A 368 14.93 30.08 -19.41
C THR A 368 13.99 30.85 -18.49
N TYR A 369 13.07 30.16 -17.82
CA TYR A 369 12.01 30.75 -17.01
C TYR A 369 11.87 30.04 -15.66
N SER A 370 11.29 30.70 -14.66
CA SER A 370 11.27 30.23 -13.27
C SER A 370 10.42 28.98 -13.01
N SER A 371 9.43 28.69 -13.86
CA SER A 371 8.56 27.51 -13.72
C SER A 371 9.15 26.27 -14.42
N CYS A 372 10.11 25.63 -13.76
CA CYS A 372 10.82 24.51 -14.37
C CYS A 372 9.91 23.32 -14.69
N PRO A 373 10.05 22.72 -15.88
CA PRO A 373 9.20 21.62 -16.28
C PRO A 373 9.52 20.36 -15.46
N TYR A 374 8.48 19.59 -15.19
CA TYR A 374 8.55 18.38 -14.36
C TYR A 374 7.66 17.28 -14.93
N LYS A 375 7.97 16.04 -14.56
CA LYS A 375 7.15 14.86 -14.85
C LYS A 375 6.89 14.09 -13.54
N CYS A 376 5.73 13.47 -13.43
CA CYS A 376 5.45 12.56 -12.31
C CYS A 376 6.41 11.34 -12.37
N ILE A 377 6.76 10.79 -11.19
CA ILE A 377 7.71 9.67 -11.06
C ILE A 377 7.28 8.43 -11.86
N SER A 378 5.97 8.25 -12.05
CA SER A 378 5.39 7.15 -12.81
C SER A 378 4.17 7.63 -13.59
N ASP A 379 3.91 7.00 -14.74
CA ASP A 379 2.72 7.24 -15.56
C ASP A 379 1.40 6.83 -14.86
N LYS A 380 1.47 6.18 -13.69
CA LYS A 380 0.32 5.98 -12.81
C LYS A 380 -0.30 7.32 -12.41
N TYR A 381 0.51 8.28 -12.01
CA TYR A 381 0.05 9.55 -11.48
C TYR A 381 -0.32 10.53 -12.59
N ARG A 382 -1.41 11.27 -12.42
CA ARG A 382 -1.89 12.23 -13.43
C ARG A 382 -1.36 13.64 -13.15
N MET A 383 -0.79 14.27 -14.18
CA MET A 383 -0.42 15.69 -14.17
C MET A 383 -1.68 16.56 -14.08
N PRO A 384 -1.63 17.75 -13.45
CA PRO A 384 -0.43 18.44 -12.96
C PRO A 384 -0.02 18.08 -11.52
N LYS A 385 -0.93 17.66 -10.64
CA LYS A 385 -0.63 17.46 -9.21
C LYS A 385 -0.02 16.10 -8.86
N CYS A 386 0.12 15.20 -9.84
CA CYS A 386 0.60 13.83 -9.64
C CYS A 386 -0.24 13.04 -8.61
N TYR A 387 -1.56 13.23 -8.64
CA TYR A 387 -2.51 12.51 -7.80
C TYR A 387 -2.82 11.12 -8.38
N THR A 388 -3.24 10.23 -7.50
CA THR A 388 -3.96 9.01 -7.89
C THR A 388 -5.38 9.38 -8.34
N PRO A 389 -6.03 8.67 -9.28
CA PRO A 389 -7.43 8.85 -9.65
C PRO A 389 -8.41 8.76 -8.49
N PHE A 390 -8.09 8.03 -7.43
CA PHE A 390 -8.87 8.05 -6.20
C PHE A 390 -8.78 9.39 -5.47
N GLU A 391 -7.58 9.95 -5.34
CA GLU A 391 -7.39 11.29 -4.79
C GLU A 391 -7.99 12.36 -5.72
N GLU A 392 -7.87 12.20 -7.04
CA GLU A 392 -8.49 13.08 -8.03
C GLU A 392 -10.02 13.10 -7.85
N LEU A 393 -10.66 11.94 -7.65
CA LEU A 393 -12.07 11.86 -7.32
C LEU A 393 -12.40 12.63 -6.02
N ILE A 394 -11.61 12.46 -4.96
CA ILE A 394 -11.85 13.15 -3.69
C ILE A 394 -11.68 14.67 -3.83
N TYR A 395 -10.62 15.11 -4.52
CA TYR A 395 -10.30 16.53 -4.66
C TYR A 395 -11.17 17.25 -5.70
N THR A 396 -11.73 16.54 -6.70
CA THR A 396 -12.72 17.12 -7.61
C THR A 396 -14.02 17.51 -6.88
N PHE A 397 -14.40 16.78 -5.83
CA PHE A 397 -15.53 17.12 -4.95
C PHE A 397 -15.19 18.08 -3.79
N GLY A 398 -14.07 18.78 -3.85
CA GLY A 398 -13.69 19.78 -2.83
C GLY A 398 -12.87 19.22 -1.65
N GLY A 399 -12.34 17.99 -1.77
CA GLY A 399 -11.43 17.37 -0.81
C GLY A 399 -12.09 16.35 0.13
N PRO A 400 -11.30 15.71 1.01
CA PRO A 400 -11.75 14.55 1.80
C PRO A 400 -12.98 14.82 2.67
N TRP A 401 -13.02 15.99 3.33
CA TRP A 401 -14.12 16.37 4.22
C TRP A 401 -15.42 16.61 3.46
N PHE A 402 -15.38 17.44 2.41
CA PHE A 402 -16.56 17.71 1.59
C PHE A 402 -17.08 16.44 0.92
N PHE A 403 -16.19 15.60 0.38
CA PHE A 403 -16.58 14.31 -0.19
C PHE A 403 -17.26 13.40 0.84
N ALA A 404 -16.73 13.30 2.06
CA ALA A 404 -17.32 12.49 3.13
C ALA A 404 -18.70 13.01 3.57
N PHE A 405 -18.88 14.33 3.74
CA PHE A 405 -20.17 14.92 4.09
C PHE A 405 -21.20 14.76 2.97
N LEU A 406 -20.78 14.92 1.71
CA LEU A 406 -21.64 14.69 0.55
C LEU A 406 -22.08 13.23 0.48
N LEU A 407 -21.15 12.28 0.63
CA LEU A 407 -21.46 10.85 0.65
C LEU A 407 -22.41 10.50 1.79
N LEU A 408 -22.18 11.04 2.99
CA LEU A 408 -23.08 10.85 4.13
C LEU A 408 -24.49 11.40 3.84
N GLY A 409 -24.57 12.61 3.25
CA GLY A 409 -25.84 13.22 2.85
C GLY A 409 -26.61 12.35 1.84
N VAL A 410 -25.92 11.81 0.83
CA VAL A 410 -26.50 10.89 -0.16
C VAL A 410 -26.97 9.60 0.50
N VAL A 411 -26.17 9.00 1.39
CA VAL A 411 -26.54 7.79 2.13
C VAL A 411 -27.79 8.00 2.98
N VAL A 412 -27.86 9.10 3.74
CA VAL A 412 -29.02 9.41 4.58
C VAL A 412 -30.26 9.67 3.73
N LEU A 413 -30.14 10.43 2.65
CA LEU A 413 -31.25 10.70 1.74
C LEU A 413 -31.78 9.41 1.11
N LEU A 414 -30.89 8.55 0.59
CA LEU A 414 -31.28 7.23 0.07
C LEU A 414 -31.91 6.35 1.15
N ALA A 415 -31.40 6.36 2.38
CA ALA A 415 -31.96 5.59 3.49
C ALA A 415 -33.38 6.06 3.86
N LEU A 416 -33.62 7.38 3.86
CA LEU A 416 -34.94 7.95 4.07
C LEU A 416 -35.90 7.58 2.94
N VAL A 417 -35.47 7.65 1.67
CA VAL A 417 -36.26 7.21 0.52
C VAL A 417 -36.59 5.72 0.60
N LEU A 418 -35.63 4.86 0.93
CA LEU A 418 -35.89 3.43 1.12
C LEU A 418 -36.86 3.18 2.28
N ASN A 419 -36.76 3.94 3.37
CA ASN A 419 -37.67 3.80 4.49
C ASN A 419 -39.09 4.28 4.15
N THR A 420 -39.26 5.39 3.44
CA THR A 420 -40.58 5.84 2.98
C THR A 420 -41.19 4.88 1.97
N LEU A 421 -40.40 4.36 1.03
CA LEU A 421 -40.82 3.30 0.10
C LEU A 421 -41.28 2.05 0.85
N ARG A 422 -40.51 1.60 1.85
CA ARG A 422 -40.88 0.47 2.70
C ARG A 422 -42.19 0.73 3.44
N ILE A 423 -42.34 1.88 4.08
CA ILE A 423 -43.58 2.26 4.79
C ILE A 423 -44.76 2.27 3.81
N LYS A 424 -44.58 2.76 2.58
CA LYS A 424 -45.62 2.77 1.55
C LYS A 424 -45.99 1.37 1.04
N LEU A 425 -44.98 0.50 0.83
CA LEU A 425 -45.13 -0.86 0.28
C LEU A 425 -45.63 -1.87 1.33
N ILE A 426 -45.23 -1.71 2.59
CA ILE A 426 -45.50 -2.66 3.69
C ILE A 426 -46.54 -2.10 4.67
N GLY A 427 -46.55 -0.80 4.90
CA GLY A 427 -47.42 -0.12 5.87
C GLY A 427 -48.88 0.02 5.42
N SER A 428 -49.19 -0.12 4.13
CA SER A 428 -50.58 -0.15 3.65
C SER A 428 -51.39 -1.32 4.23
N GLY A 429 -50.73 -2.37 4.76
CA GLY A 429 -51.38 -3.52 5.40
C GLY A 429 -51.46 -3.47 6.94
N ARG A 430 -50.91 -2.45 7.61
CA ARG A 430 -50.85 -2.39 9.10
C ARG A 430 -51.92 -1.48 9.74
N SER A 431 -52.61 -0.66 8.95
CA SER A 431 -53.62 0.29 9.45
C SER A 431 -54.97 -0.34 9.81
N TYR A 432 -55.30 -1.55 9.31
CA TYR A 432 -56.62 -2.15 9.49
C TYR A 432 -56.73 -3.19 10.62
N HIS A 433 -55.66 -3.45 11.38
CA HIS A 433 -55.67 -4.48 12.44
C HIS A 433 -55.16 -3.99 13.81
N ARG A 434 -55.12 -2.67 14.05
CA ARG A 434 -54.69 -2.12 15.35
C ARG A 434 -55.85 -1.81 16.30
N GLU A 435 -57.10 -2.03 15.90
CA GLU A 435 -58.26 -1.93 16.79
C GLU A 435 -59.21 -3.11 16.55
N ASN A 436 -59.68 -3.68 17.67
CA ASN A 436 -60.69 -4.74 17.86
C ASN A 436 -60.21 -6.19 18.03
N SER A 437 -60.40 -6.62 19.28
CA SER A 437 -60.90 -7.91 19.79
C SER A 437 -60.07 -9.19 19.62
N VAL A 438 -59.70 -9.75 20.77
CA VAL A 438 -59.82 -11.18 21.13
C VAL A 438 -59.36 -12.16 20.05
N ASP A 439 -58.05 -12.36 19.92
CA ASP A 439 -57.48 -13.61 19.37
C ASP A 439 -55.99 -13.70 19.72
N HIS A 440 -55.71 -14.05 20.97
CA HIS A 440 -54.34 -14.20 21.48
C HIS A 440 -53.77 -15.62 21.32
N HIS A 441 -54.39 -16.51 20.53
CA HIS A 441 -54.02 -17.93 20.53
C HIS A 441 -53.26 -18.50 19.31
N ASP A 442 -52.91 -17.75 18.26
CA ASP A 442 -52.43 -18.42 17.03
C ASP A 442 -51.22 -17.81 16.28
N ASN A 443 -50.41 -16.95 16.89
CA ASN A 443 -49.28 -16.32 16.18
C ASN A 443 -47.91 -17.02 16.24
N HIS A 444 -47.83 -18.25 16.80
CA HIS A 444 -46.61 -19.07 16.77
C HIS A 444 -46.66 -20.29 15.84
N ARG A 445 -47.76 -20.50 15.09
CA ARG A 445 -47.80 -21.54 14.05
C ARG A 445 -47.18 -21.00 12.77
N PHE A 446 -46.00 -21.50 12.42
CA PHE A 446 -45.44 -21.34 11.08
C PHE A 446 -46.44 -21.90 10.05
N PRO A 447 -46.76 -21.19 8.96
CA PRO A 447 -47.48 -21.79 7.84
C PRO A 447 -46.45 -22.57 7.01
N SER A 448 -46.06 -23.75 7.47
CA SER A 448 -45.89 -24.87 6.56
C SER A 448 -47.29 -25.37 6.22
N LEU A 449 -47.50 -25.90 5.01
CA LEU A 449 -48.75 -26.53 4.61
C LEU A 449 -49.04 -27.71 5.55
N LEU A 450 -49.66 -27.41 6.69
CA LEU A 450 -50.25 -28.38 7.58
C LEU A 450 -51.53 -28.82 6.88
N SER A 451 -51.63 -30.12 6.65
CA SER A 451 -52.84 -30.78 6.19
C SER A 451 -54.04 -30.30 7.02
N LEU A 452 -55.21 -30.13 6.40
CA LEU A 452 -56.49 -29.78 7.04
C LEU A 452 -56.82 -30.62 8.31
N SER A 453 -56.13 -31.74 8.54
CA SER A 453 -56.17 -32.53 9.78
C SER A 453 -55.59 -31.86 11.02
N GLU A 454 -54.70 -30.87 10.89
CA GLU A 454 -54.06 -30.15 12.02
C GLU A 454 -54.79 -28.86 12.42
N VAL A 455 -55.66 -28.35 11.55
CA VAL A 455 -56.47 -27.14 11.78
C VAL A 455 -57.64 -27.41 12.75
N ARG A 456 -57.99 -28.69 12.98
CA ARG A 456 -58.77 -29.09 14.15
C ARG A 456 -57.78 -29.51 15.24
N GLY A 457 -57.66 -28.70 16.29
CA GLY A 457 -56.85 -29.02 17.47
C GLY A 457 -57.07 -30.46 17.91
N ALA A 458 -55.98 -31.14 18.31
CA ALA A 458 -56.00 -32.53 18.77
C ALA A 458 -57.24 -32.74 19.67
N ARG A 459 -58.17 -33.58 19.22
CA ARG A 459 -59.37 -33.91 20.00
C ARG A 459 -58.93 -34.34 21.40
N ALA A 460 -59.67 -33.99 22.44
CA ALA A 460 -59.42 -34.48 23.81
C ALA A 460 -59.30 -36.02 23.90
N GLU A 461 -59.80 -36.74 22.89
CA GLU A 461 -59.62 -38.18 22.70
C GLU A 461 -58.16 -38.61 22.43
N GLU A 462 -57.34 -37.79 21.76
CA GLU A 462 -55.95 -38.15 21.41
C GLU A 462 -55.00 -38.08 22.60
N THR A 463 -55.26 -37.19 23.57
CA THR A 463 -54.43 -37.04 24.77
C THR A 463 -54.66 -38.18 25.77
N GLN A 464 -55.89 -38.70 25.85
CA GLN A 464 -56.22 -39.88 26.67
C GLN A 464 -55.57 -41.16 26.15
N ASN A 465 -55.37 -41.26 24.82
CA ASN A 465 -54.79 -42.44 24.20
C ASN A 465 -53.26 -42.38 24.09
N HIS A 466 -52.62 -41.24 24.35
CA HIS A 466 -51.15 -41.12 24.32
C HIS A 466 -50.51 -41.93 25.45
N VAL A 467 -49.44 -42.66 25.14
CA VAL A 467 -48.71 -43.52 26.08
C VAL A 467 -47.38 -42.88 26.45
N HIS A 468 -46.50 -42.73 25.47
CA HIS A 468 -45.12 -42.33 25.69
C HIS A 468 -44.57 -41.60 24.46
N ARG A 469 -43.70 -40.61 24.74
CA ARG A 469 -42.93 -39.88 23.74
C ARG A 469 -41.48 -40.33 23.77
N MET A 470 -41.01 -40.91 22.68
CA MET A 470 -39.63 -41.35 22.52
C MET A 470 -38.86 -40.34 21.67
N TYR A 471 -37.77 -39.77 22.20
CA TYR A 471 -36.95 -38.79 21.50
C TYR A 471 -35.85 -39.47 20.69
N PHE A 472 -35.57 -38.95 19.49
CA PHE A 472 -34.40 -39.33 18.72
C PHE A 472 -33.12 -38.81 19.39
N MET A 473 -32.10 -39.67 19.39
CA MET A 473 -30.76 -39.37 19.84
C MET A 473 -29.94 -38.69 18.73
N GLY A 474 -28.96 -37.89 19.12
CA GLY A 474 -28.03 -37.20 18.21
C GLY A 474 -28.40 -35.74 17.88
N PRO A 475 -27.42 -34.92 17.43
CA PRO A 475 -27.60 -33.49 17.12
C PRO A 475 -28.13 -33.19 15.70
N ASN A 476 -28.57 -34.21 14.95
CA ASN A 476 -29.00 -34.10 13.56
C ASN A 476 -27.94 -33.47 12.62
N THR A 477 -26.72 -34.00 12.65
CA THR A 477 -25.63 -33.55 11.78
C THR A 477 -25.29 -34.62 10.75
N PHE A 478 -24.65 -34.25 9.65
CA PHE A 478 -24.23 -35.23 8.63
C PHE A 478 -23.29 -36.32 9.18
N ARG A 479 -22.58 -36.04 10.28
CA ARG A 479 -21.72 -37.02 10.98
C ARG A 479 -22.48 -37.91 11.95
N GLU A 480 -23.54 -37.38 12.55
CA GLU A 480 -24.35 -38.06 13.57
C GLU A 480 -25.83 -37.72 13.32
N PRO A 481 -26.50 -38.51 12.46
CA PRO A 481 -27.92 -38.33 12.17
C PRO A 481 -28.78 -38.72 13.38
N TRP A 482 -30.08 -38.42 13.28
CA TRP A 482 -31.06 -38.92 14.24
C TRP A 482 -31.08 -40.44 14.25
N HIS A 483 -31.12 -41.03 15.43
CA HIS A 483 -31.28 -42.46 15.61
C HIS A 483 -32.02 -42.76 16.92
N LEU A 484 -32.64 -43.92 17.02
CA LEU A 484 -33.29 -44.41 18.22
C LEU A 484 -32.47 -45.55 18.84
N PRO A 485 -32.44 -45.66 20.18
CA PRO A 485 -31.77 -46.75 20.86
C PRO A 485 -32.49 -48.09 20.62
N TYR A 486 -31.71 -49.18 20.57
CA TYR A 486 -32.23 -50.54 20.64
C TYR A 486 -32.81 -50.80 22.03
N SER A 487 -33.81 -51.68 22.09
CA SER A 487 -34.66 -52.00 23.25
C SER A 487 -35.78 -50.98 23.57
N PRO A 488 -37.03 -51.43 23.73
CA PRO A 488 -38.16 -50.56 24.06
C PRO A 488 -38.07 -50.05 25.52
N PRO A 489 -38.35 -48.76 25.78
CA PRO A 489 -38.51 -48.23 27.13
C PRO A 489 -39.56 -49.01 27.95
N HIS A 490 -39.36 -49.10 29.27
CA HIS A 490 -40.31 -49.77 30.20
C HIS A 490 -41.76 -49.28 30.02
N ALA A 491 -41.97 -48.01 29.67
CA ALA A 491 -43.30 -47.43 29.45
C ALA A 491 -44.04 -47.95 28.21
N ILE A 492 -43.36 -48.50 27.20
CA ILE A 492 -43.97 -49.05 25.98
C ILE A 492 -43.80 -50.56 25.84
N PHE A 493 -43.05 -51.19 26.75
CA PHE A 493 -42.72 -52.62 26.72
C PHE A 493 -43.97 -53.51 26.63
N GLU A 494 -45.07 -53.11 27.27
CA GLU A 494 -46.31 -53.88 27.29
C GLU A 494 -47.13 -53.78 25.99
N ILE A 495 -46.88 -52.76 25.16
CA ILE A 495 -47.66 -52.45 23.94
C ILE A 495 -46.97 -52.99 22.69
N VAL A 496 -45.67 -53.31 22.80
CA VAL A 496 -44.81 -53.55 21.65
C VAL A 496 -44.22 -54.98 21.70
N TYR A 497 -44.03 -55.59 20.52
CA TYR A 497 -43.22 -56.79 20.38
C TYR A 497 -41.75 -56.42 20.23
N GLU A 498 -40.89 -56.89 21.15
CA GLU A 498 -39.48 -56.50 21.22
C GLU A 498 -38.71 -56.76 19.92
N ASP A 499 -38.84 -57.95 19.32
CA ASP A 499 -38.13 -58.30 18.07
C ASP A 499 -38.62 -57.49 16.85
N ALA A 500 -39.91 -57.18 16.79
CA ALA A 500 -40.47 -56.36 15.72
C ALA A 500 -40.13 -54.88 15.92
N PHE A 501 -39.99 -54.44 17.17
CA PHE A 501 -39.52 -53.10 17.50
C PHE A 501 -38.08 -52.89 17.07
N ASN A 502 -37.19 -53.82 17.40
CA ASN A 502 -35.78 -53.71 17.02
C ASN A 502 -35.60 -53.65 15.48
N ARG A 503 -36.39 -54.43 14.72
CA ARG A 503 -36.44 -54.32 13.25
C ARG A 503 -36.94 -52.96 12.76
N PHE A 504 -38.00 -52.43 13.39
CA PHE A 504 -38.45 -51.08 13.11
C PHE A 504 -37.37 -50.02 13.40
N ILE A 505 -36.59 -50.20 14.47
CA ILE A 505 -35.45 -49.32 14.79
C ILE A 505 -34.38 -49.38 13.70
N ASP A 506 -34.05 -50.56 13.17
CA ASP A 506 -33.11 -50.71 12.05
C ASP A 506 -33.58 -49.93 10.81
N GLU A 507 -34.84 -50.11 10.43
CA GLU A 507 -35.43 -49.46 9.26
C GLU A 507 -35.49 -47.94 9.44
N ILE A 508 -36.03 -47.44 10.57
CA ILE A 508 -36.16 -45.99 10.78
C ILE A 508 -34.82 -45.28 10.93
N ASN A 509 -33.83 -45.94 11.56
CA ASN A 509 -32.47 -45.40 11.66
C ASN A 509 -31.81 -45.34 10.27
N SER A 510 -32.09 -46.30 9.38
CA SER A 510 -31.62 -46.26 8.00
C SER A 510 -32.24 -45.11 7.20
N VAL A 511 -33.54 -44.84 7.40
CA VAL A 511 -34.25 -43.71 6.76
C VAL A 511 -33.71 -42.36 7.27
N ALA A 512 -33.39 -42.28 8.57
CA ALA A 512 -32.84 -41.10 9.20
C ALA A 512 -31.37 -40.81 8.80
N ALA A 513 -30.63 -41.79 8.30
CA ALA A 513 -29.24 -41.64 7.90
C ALA A 513 -29.08 -40.71 6.69
N TYR A 514 -27.95 -39.98 6.64
CA TYR A 514 -27.58 -39.11 5.53
C TYR A 514 -26.65 -39.82 4.55
N GLU A 515 -26.79 -39.51 3.26
CA GLU A 515 -25.85 -39.97 2.24
C GLU A 515 -24.55 -39.16 2.30
N TRP A 516 -23.43 -39.78 1.90
CA TRP A 516 -22.09 -39.19 2.02
C TRP A 516 -21.91 -37.89 1.20
N TRP A 517 -22.56 -37.80 0.03
CA TRP A 517 -22.45 -36.63 -0.85
C TRP A 517 -23.14 -35.40 -0.25
N GLU A 518 -24.20 -35.59 0.55
CA GLU A 518 -24.91 -34.48 1.21
C GLU A 518 -24.00 -33.72 2.16
N GLY A 519 -23.20 -34.47 2.93
CA GLY A 519 -22.18 -33.92 3.82
C GLY A 519 -21.01 -33.29 3.06
N SER A 520 -20.63 -33.87 1.91
CA SER A 520 -19.56 -33.33 1.06
C SER A 520 -19.93 -31.97 0.48
N VAL A 521 -21.15 -31.81 -0.04
CA VAL A 521 -21.69 -30.52 -0.52
C VAL A 521 -21.72 -29.49 0.61
N HIS A 522 -22.17 -29.89 1.81
CA HIS A 522 -22.14 -29.01 2.98
C HIS A 522 -20.73 -28.57 3.34
N SER A 523 -19.75 -29.48 3.31
CA SER A 523 -18.35 -29.16 3.62
C SER A 523 -17.76 -28.16 2.63
N ILE A 524 -17.99 -28.34 1.33
CA ILE A 524 -17.52 -27.41 0.28
C ILE A 524 -18.18 -26.03 0.48
N LEU A 525 -19.50 -25.99 0.65
CA LEU A 525 -20.22 -24.74 0.87
C LEU A 525 -19.81 -24.06 2.18
N SER A 526 -19.43 -24.80 3.23
CA SER A 526 -19.04 -24.21 4.51
C SER A 526 -17.78 -23.35 4.39
N VAL A 527 -16.90 -23.67 3.42
CA VAL A 527 -15.69 -22.92 3.10
C VAL A 527 -15.99 -21.77 2.13
N LEU A 528 -16.73 -22.02 1.06
CA LEU A 528 -16.96 -21.03 -0.02
C LEU A 528 -18.07 -20.01 0.27
N ALA A 529 -19.11 -20.42 1.01
CA ALA A 529 -20.29 -19.61 1.29
C ALA A 529 -21.04 -20.17 2.51
N TYR A 530 -20.53 -19.88 3.72
CA TYR A 530 -21.09 -20.38 4.98
C TYR A 530 -22.63 -20.23 5.11
N PRO A 531 -23.26 -19.09 4.74
CA PRO A 531 -24.71 -18.93 4.81
C PRO A 531 -25.48 -19.90 3.89
N CYS A 532 -24.93 -20.21 2.72
CA CYS A 532 -25.48 -21.21 1.81
C CYS A 532 -25.35 -22.62 2.39
N SER A 533 -24.23 -22.91 3.06
CA SER A 533 -24.01 -24.21 3.72
C SER A 533 -25.06 -24.49 4.82
N TRP A 534 -25.45 -23.47 5.57
CA TRP A 534 -26.49 -23.56 6.59
C TRP A 534 -27.87 -23.79 5.95
N SER A 535 -28.18 -23.03 4.91
CA SER A 535 -29.45 -23.16 4.17
C SER A 535 -29.60 -24.56 3.55
N TRP A 536 -28.52 -25.09 2.97
CA TRP A 536 -28.43 -26.47 2.46
C TRP A 536 -28.72 -27.49 3.57
N LYS A 537 -28.02 -27.37 4.72
CA LYS A 537 -28.22 -28.26 5.87
C LYS A 537 -29.67 -28.25 6.36
N GLN A 538 -30.27 -27.07 6.50
CA GLN A 538 -31.65 -26.95 6.96
C GLN A 538 -32.67 -27.51 5.96
N TRP A 539 -32.43 -27.33 4.65
CA TRP A 539 -33.25 -27.93 3.61
C TRP A 539 -33.19 -29.47 3.64
N ARG A 540 -31.99 -30.07 3.76
CA ARG A 540 -31.84 -31.52 3.89
C ARG A 540 -32.51 -32.07 5.15
N ARG A 541 -32.43 -31.37 6.28
CA ARG A 541 -33.14 -31.73 7.53
C ARG A 541 -34.66 -31.77 7.35
N ARG A 542 -35.23 -30.79 6.63
CA ARG A 542 -36.68 -30.78 6.32
C ARG A 542 -37.09 -31.97 5.48
N ASN A 543 -36.35 -32.25 4.42
CA ASN A 543 -36.63 -33.39 3.55
C ASN A 543 -36.57 -34.71 4.32
N LYS A 544 -35.60 -34.86 5.25
CA LYS A 544 -35.50 -36.05 6.11
C LYS A 544 -36.66 -36.19 7.08
N LEU A 545 -37.11 -35.10 7.71
CA LEU A 545 -38.31 -35.15 8.55
C LEU A 545 -39.55 -35.59 7.75
N HIS A 546 -39.76 -35.01 6.55
CA HIS A 546 -40.86 -35.40 5.69
C HIS A 546 -40.80 -36.89 5.32
N ARG A 547 -39.61 -37.41 5.02
CA ARG A 547 -39.42 -38.83 4.71
C ARG A 547 -39.71 -39.74 5.92
N LEU A 548 -39.29 -39.33 7.12
CA LEU A 548 -39.62 -40.06 8.37
C LEU A 548 -41.12 -40.06 8.67
N GLN A 549 -41.80 -38.94 8.43
CA GLN A 549 -43.25 -38.83 8.60
C GLN A 549 -44.00 -39.72 7.58
N GLU A 550 -43.56 -39.72 6.32
CA GLU A 550 -44.12 -40.57 5.26
C GLU A 550 -43.88 -42.07 5.55
N PHE A 551 -42.67 -42.42 6.00
CA PHE A 551 -42.32 -43.79 6.40
C PHE A 551 -43.26 -44.33 7.47
N VAL A 552 -43.42 -43.59 8.58
CA VAL A 552 -44.28 -44.04 9.70
C VAL A 552 -45.76 -43.96 9.36
N LYS A 553 -46.20 -43.02 8.52
CA LYS A 553 -47.63 -42.85 8.21
C LYS A 553 -48.16 -43.84 7.18
N SER A 554 -47.34 -44.23 6.20
CA SER A 554 -47.81 -44.98 5.03
C SER A 554 -46.95 -46.16 4.60
N GLU A 555 -45.66 -46.20 4.90
CA GLU A 555 -44.75 -47.25 4.39
C GLU A 555 -44.57 -48.40 5.39
N TYR A 556 -44.59 -48.11 6.69
CA TYR A 556 -44.43 -49.10 7.75
C TYR A 556 -45.79 -49.62 8.25
N ASP A 557 -45.96 -50.94 8.33
CA ASP A 557 -47.21 -51.63 8.70
C ASP A 557 -47.58 -51.59 10.20
N HIS A 558 -46.85 -50.81 11.01
CA HIS A 558 -47.01 -50.72 12.47
C HIS A 558 -46.90 -52.08 13.18
N SER A 559 -46.24 -53.06 12.55
CA SER A 559 -46.20 -54.48 12.98
C SER A 559 -45.64 -54.71 14.38
N CYS A 560 -44.86 -53.75 14.88
CA CYS A 560 -44.33 -53.75 16.23
C CYS A 560 -45.40 -53.55 17.32
N LEU A 561 -46.57 -52.98 17.01
CA LEU A 561 -47.66 -52.77 17.97
C LEU A 561 -48.47 -54.06 18.20
N ARG A 562 -48.84 -54.35 19.44
CA ARG A 562 -49.66 -55.51 19.81
C ARG A 562 -51.12 -55.36 19.37
N SER A 563 -51.71 -54.17 19.55
CA SER A 563 -53.10 -53.90 19.13
C SER A 563 -53.32 -54.09 17.63
N CYS A 564 -54.29 -54.93 17.27
CA CYS A 564 -54.74 -55.13 15.89
C CYS A 564 -55.34 -53.86 15.28
N ARG A 565 -56.14 -53.10 16.03
CA ARG A 565 -56.76 -51.85 15.56
C ARG A 565 -55.74 -50.75 15.27
N SER A 566 -54.71 -50.61 16.11
CA SER A 566 -53.66 -49.61 15.90
C SER A 566 -52.89 -49.84 14.60
N ARG A 567 -52.62 -51.12 14.28
CA ARG A 567 -52.01 -51.59 13.03
C ARG A 567 -52.89 -51.33 11.81
N ALA A 568 -54.15 -51.75 11.86
CA ALA A 568 -55.06 -51.63 10.72
C ALA A 568 -55.39 -50.17 10.34
N LEU A 569 -55.38 -49.26 11.30
CA LEU A 569 -55.74 -47.84 11.08
C LEU A 569 -54.53 -46.93 10.84
N TYR A 570 -53.30 -47.42 10.94
CA TYR A 570 -52.07 -46.61 10.91
C TYR A 570 -52.13 -45.41 11.87
N LYS A 571 -52.67 -45.63 13.09
CA LYS A 571 -52.91 -44.58 14.10
C LYS A 571 -52.11 -44.77 15.39
N GLY A 572 -51.33 -45.84 15.51
CA GLY A 572 -50.61 -46.15 16.75
C GLY A 572 -49.32 -45.36 16.97
N MET A 573 -48.75 -44.75 15.92
CA MET A 573 -47.49 -44.01 15.98
C MET A 573 -47.58 -42.71 15.18
N LYS A 574 -47.00 -41.62 15.69
CA LYS A 574 -46.83 -40.35 14.97
C LYS A 574 -45.43 -39.78 15.19
N VAL A 575 -44.82 -39.24 14.13
CA VAL A 575 -43.52 -38.58 14.19
C VAL A 575 -43.69 -37.07 14.22
N GLY A 576 -43.11 -36.42 15.23
CA GLY A 576 -43.04 -34.98 15.37
C GLY A 576 -41.61 -34.48 15.48
N ALA A 577 -41.41 -33.18 15.30
CA ALA A 577 -40.11 -32.55 15.49
C ALA A 577 -40.28 -31.09 15.90
N THR A 578 -39.24 -30.56 16.53
CA THR A 578 -39.17 -29.13 16.88
C THR A 578 -39.01 -28.27 15.62
N PRO A 579 -39.49 -27.00 15.61
CA PRO A 579 -39.50 -26.15 14.41
C PRO A 579 -38.11 -25.84 13.83
N ASP A 580 -37.08 -25.92 14.66
CA ASP A 580 -35.66 -25.76 14.31
C ASP A 580 -35.02 -27.05 13.76
N LEU A 581 -35.72 -28.19 13.81
CA LEU A 581 -35.32 -29.51 13.29
C LEU A 581 -34.06 -30.06 13.96
N MET A 582 -33.84 -29.73 15.22
CA MET A 582 -32.73 -30.26 16.02
C MET A 582 -33.16 -31.49 16.82
N VAL A 583 -34.41 -31.53 17.29
CA VAL A 583 -34.98 -32.66 18.03
C VAL A 583 -36.17 -33.21 17.28
N ALA A 584 -36.20 -34.53 17.08
CA ALA A 584 -37.35 -35.27 16.60
C ALA A 584 -37.83 -36.25 17.68
N TYR A 585 -39.09 -36.65 17.61
CA TYR A 585 -39.68 -37.61 18.54
C TYR A 585 -40.77 -38.46 17.86
N ILE A 586 -41.06 -39.61 18.45
CA ILE A 586 -42.16 -40.51 18.08
C ILE A 586 -43.11 -40.62 19.27
N ASP A 587 -44.38 -40.31 19.02
CA ASP A 587 -45.47 -40.48 19.98
C ASP A 587 -46.21 -41.79 19.72
N PHE A 588 -46.40 -42.58 20.77
CA PHE A 588 -47.14 -43.84 20.76
C PHE A 588 -48.56 -43.64 21.32
N PHE A 589 -49.55 -44.21 20.65
CA PHE A 589 -50.97 -44.12 21.00
C PHE A 589 -51.61 -45.50 21.14
N LEU A 590 -52.49 -45.67 22.13
CA LEU A 590 -53.29 -46.87 22.33
C LEU A 590 -54.38 -47.00 21.27
N GLY A 591 -54.50 -48.20 20.70
CA GLY A 591 -55.52 -48.52 19.69
C GLY A 591 -56.94 -48.67 20.22
N GLY A 592 -57.14 -48.68 21.54
CA GLY A 592 -58.44 -48.85 22.21
C GLY A 592 -58.83 -50.30 22.52
N ASP A 593 -58.25 -51.29 21.82
CA ASP A 593 -58.47 -52.72 22.09
C ASP A 593 -57.78 -53.17 23.41
N GLU A 594 -56.79 -52.42 23.87
CA GLU A 594 -55.95 -52.69 25.03
C GLU A 594 -56.47 -52.05 26.33
N LYS A 595 -57.73 -51.56 26.37
CA LYS A 595 -58.31 -50.89 27.55
C LYS A 595 -58.47 -51.86 28.75
N ARG A 596 -57.40 -52.07 29.52
CA ARG A 596 -57.49 -52.51 30.93
C ARG A 596 -57.63 -51.26 31.80
N LEU A 597 -58.65 -51.22 32.66
CA LEU A 597 -58.91 -50.09 33.57
C LEU A 597 -57.68 -49.75 34.45
N ASP A 598 -56.80 -50.71 34.75
CA ASP A 598 -55.61 -50.51 35.59
C ASP A 598 -54.43 -49.81 34.88
N MET A 599 -54.43 -49.75 33.55
CA MET A 599 -53.39 -49.08 32.76
C MET A 599 -53.75 -47.61 32.45
N VAL A 600 -55.04 -47.25 32.61
CA VAL A 600 -55.55 -45.87 32.46
C VAL A 600 -55.45 -45.08 33.78
N THR A 601 -55.00 -45.69 34.88
CA THR A 601 -54.98 -45.03 36.20
C THR A 601 -53.67 -44.30 36.52
N SER A 602 -53.83 -42.98 36.59
CA SER A 602 -52.97 -41.89 37.10
C SER A 602 -51.73 -41.52 36.29
N ILE A 603 -51.77 -40.30 35.77
CA ILE A 603 -50.63 -39.54 35.26
C ILE A 603 -49.50 -39.41 36.31
N GLN A 604 -49.78 -39.61 37.59
CA GLN A 604 -48.77 -39.73 38.64
C GLN A 604 -47.73 -40.82 38.36
N LYS A 605 -48.09 -41.93 37.69
CA LYS A 605 -47.12 -42.96 37.25
C LYS A 605 -46.26 -42.55 36.05
N ARG A 606 -46.58 -41.42 35.39
CA ARG A 606 -45.86 -40.90 34.20
C ARG A 606 -44.81 -39.86 34.56
N PHE A 607 -44.82 -39.35 35.79
CA PHE A 607 -43.75 -38.52 36.34
C PHE A 607 -42.67 -39.41 36.97
N PRO A 608 -41.39 -39.04 36.85
CA PRO A 608 -40.88 -37.79 36.27
C PRO A 608 -40.87 -37.79 34.73
N MET A 609 -41.28 -36.67 34.12
CA MET A 609 -41.34 -36.49 32.67
C MET A 609 -40.13 -35.68 32.17
N ARG A 610 -39.42 -36.19 31.16
CA ARG A 610 -38.33 -35.47 30.49
C ARG A 610 -38.84 -34.69 29.29
N ILE A 611 -38.47 -33.41 29.19
CA ILE A 611 -38.73 -32.58 28.00
C ILE A 611 -37.41 -32.00 27.52
N ILE A 612 -37.00 -32.37 26.33
CA ILE A 612 -35.72 -31.97 25.74
C ILE A 612 -35.87 -30.60 25.07
N PHE A 613 -34.89 -29.72 25.26
CA PHE A 613 -34.84 -28.45 24.54
C PHE A 613 -34.50 -28.69 23.07
N GLY A 614 -35.24 -28.02 22.19
CA GLY A 614 -34.80 -27.74 20.83
C GLY A 614 -33.61 -26.80 20.84
N GLY A 615 -32.89 -26.74 19.73
CA GLY A 615 -31.73 -25.90 19.53
C GLY A 615 -30.43 -26.51 20.06
N ASP A 616 -29.32 -25.95 19.60
CA ASP A 616 -27.97 -26.26 20.06
C ASP A 616 -27.28 -25.06 20.72
N GLY A 617 -28.02 -23.98 20.98
CA GLY A 617 -27.47 -22.73 21.52
C GLY A 617 -26.57 -21.99 20.54
N SER A 618 -26.66 -22.29 19.24
CA SER A 618 -26.01 -21.53 18.18
C SER A 618 -26.77 -20.23 17.90
N TYR A 619 -26.12 -19.30 17.17
CA TYR A 619 -26.78 -18.07 16.78
C TYR A 619 -28.04 -18.34 15.96
N MET A 620 -28.05 -19.34 15.06
CA MET A 620 -29.18 -19.69 14.18
C MET A 620 -30.32 -20.46 14.88
N SER A 621 -29.99 -21.38 15.80
CA SER A 621 -30.94 -22.21 16.55
C SER A 621 -30.70 -22.07 18.06
N PRO A 622 -31.25 -21.01 18.70
CA PRO A 622 -31.18 -20.85 20.15
C PRO A 622 -31.91 -21.99 20.87
N TYR A 623 -31.55 -22.23 22.14
CA TYR A 623 -32.27 -23.20 22.95
C TYR A 623 -33.73 -22.78 23.14
N ASN A 624 -34.64 -23.73 23.01
CA ASN A 624 -36.07 -23.49 23.08
C ASN A 624 -36.81 -24.70 23.65
N LEU A 625 -37.69 -24.49 24.62
CA LEU A 625 -38.66 -25.47 25.10
C LEU A 625 -39.89 -25.44 24.18
N HIS A 626 -40.04 -26.47 23.36
CA HIS A 626 -41.20 -26.62 22.49
C HIS A 626 -42.32 -27.36 23.23
N SER A 627 -43.48 -26.71 23.37
CA SER A 627 -44.67 -27.29 23.98
C SER A 627 -45.76 -27.48 22.93
N ASP A 628 -45.96 -28.73 22.51
CA ASP A 628 -47.04 -29.11 21.59
C ASP A 628 -48.39 -29.12 22.30
N ALA A 629 -49.49 -29.06 21.54
CA ALA A 629 -50.85 -29.19 22.06
C ALA A 629 -51.05 -30.47 22.91
N LEU A 630 -50.35 -31.55 22.56
CA LEU A 630 -50.37 -32.79 23.33
C LEU A 630 -49.72 -32.61 24.70
N LEU A 631 -48.54 -31.97 24.76
CA LEU A 631 -47.81 -31.73 26.01
C LEU A 631 -48.57 -30.74 26.91
N THR A 632 -49.10 -29.65 26.33
CA THR A 632 -49.90 -28.68 27.07
C THR A 632 -51.14 -29.32 27.68
N ASN A 633 -51.84 -30.18 26.92
CA ASN A 633 -53.04 -30.87 27.42
C ASN A 633 -52.72 -31.93 28.47
N LEU A 634 -51.53 -32.55 28.41
CA LEU A 634 -51.07 -33.47 29.46
C LEU A 634 -50.78 -32.73 30.76
N LEU A 635 -50.11 -31.56 30.67
CA LEU A 635 -49.76 -30.75 31.83
C LEU A 635 -50.96 -29.95 32.39
N ALA A 636 -51.95 -29.63 31.54
CA ALA A 636 -53.20 -28.97 31.90
C ALA A 636 -53.97 -29.66 33.04
N GLN A 637 -53.68 -30.94 33.30
CA GLN A 637 -54.31 -31.70 34.37
C GLN A 637 -53.75 -31.38 35.77
N HIS A 638 -52.55 -30.80 35.85
CA HIS A 638 -51.93 -30.34 37.10
C HIS A 638 -51.79 -28.81 37.16
N VAL A 639 -51.41 -28.19 36.04
CA VAL A 639 -51.13 -26.75 35.94
C VAL A 639 -52.00 -26.17 34.84
N PRO A 640 -52.74 -25.06 35.06
CA PRO A 640 -53.52 -24.43 34.00
C PRO A 640 -52.70 -24.15 32.73
N ALA A 641 -53.32 -24.35 31.55
CA ALA A 641 -52.63 -24.17 30.28
C ALA A 641 -52.12 -22.72 30.08
N THR A 642 -52.78 -21.72 30.67
CA THR A 642 -52.35 -20.31 30.67
C THR A 642 -51.02 -20.14 31.40
N VAL A 643 -50.93 -20.64 32.64
CA VAL A 643 -49.74 -20.63 33.48
C VAL A 643 -48.59 -21.37 32.79
N TRP A 644 -48.85 -22.57 32.24
CA TRP A 644 -47.83 -23.35 31.55
C TRP A 644 -47.31 -22.64 30.29
N ASN A 645 -48.19 -22.13 29.43
CA ASN A 645 -47.78 -21.42 28.22
C ASN A 645 -47.00 -20.13 28.54
N ARG A 646 -47.40 -19.41 29.60
CA ARG A 646 -46.68 -18.23 30.10
C ARG A 646 -45.29 -18.59 30.62
N LEU A 647 -45.18 -19.67 31.40
CA LEU A 647 -43.90 -20.20 31.88
C LEU A 647 -42.98 -20.59 30.74
N VAL A 648 -43.49 -21.32 29.74
CA VAL A 648 -42.73 -21.72 28.55
C VAL A 648 -42.24 -20.48 27.80
N ALA A 649 -43.08 -19.46 27.61
CA ALA A 649 -42.68 -18.21 26.98
C ALA A 649 -41.57 -17.48 27.76
N GLY A 650 -41.67 -17.41 29.09
CA GLY A 650 -40.66 -16.81 29.97
C GLY A 650 -39.33 -17.59 29.94
N LEU A 651 -39.40 -18.92 30.03
CA LEU A 651 -38.22 -19.77 29.97
C LEU A 651 -37.52 -19.65 28.61
N ASN A 652 -38.28 -19.64 27.52
CA ASN A 652 -37.74 -19.46 26.17
C ASN A 652 -37.09 -18.09 25.97
N ALA A 653 -37.61 -17.04 26.62
CA ALA A 653 -36.99 -15.72 26.63
C ALA A 653 -35.61 -15.73 27.31
N GLN A 654 -35.42 -16.51 28.38
CA GLN A 654 -34.12 -16.68 29.04
C GLN A 654 -33.20 -17.62 28.24
N LEU A 655 -33.70 -18.78 27.80
CA LEU A 655 -32.96 -19.78 27.02
C LEU A 655 -32.40 -19.23 25.71
N ARG A 656 -33.10 -18.25 25.10
CA ARG A 656 -32.61 -17.49 23.95
C ARG A 656 -31.19 -16.94 24.14
N THR A 657 -30.89 -16.45 25.35
CA THR A 657 -29.60 -15.80 25.65
C THR A 657 -28.48 -16.79 25.96
N VAL A 658 -28.81 -18.08 26.12
CA VAL A 658 -27.86 -19.15 26.43
C VAL A 658 -27.02 -19.48 25.20
N ARG A 659 -25.69 -19.39 25.35
CA ARG A 659 -24.73 -19.65 24.27
C ARG A 659 -23.95 -20.92 24.54
N ARG A 660 -23.81 -21.77 23.53
CA ARG A 660 -23.02 -23.02 23.63
C ARG A 660 -21.56 -22.78 24.04
N GLY A 661 -20.91 -21.74 23.48
CA GLY A 661 -19.51 -21.40 23.76
C GLY A 661 -19.23 -20.79 25.14
N SER A 662 -20.27 -20.42 25.88
CA SER A 662 -20.17 -19.86 27.24
C SER A 662 -21.27 -20.43 28.13
N ILE A 663 -21.56 -21.73 27.99
CA ILE A 663 -22.73 -22.36 28.60
C ILE A 663 -22.72 -22.28 30.13
N ARG A 664 -21.52 -22.32 30.74
CA ARG A 664 -21.33 -22.21 32.20
C ARG A 664 -21.80 -20.87 32.76
N SER A 665 -21.52 -19.76 32.09
CA SER A 665 -21.96 -18.44 32.54
C SER A 665 -23.38 -18.11 32.08
N ALA A 666 -23.78 -18.65 30.92
CA ALA A 666 -25.06 -18.31 30.31
C ALA A 666 -26.25 -19.10 30.88
N LEU A 667 -26.04 -20.27 31.50
CA LEU A 667 -27.09 -21.02 32.20
C LEU A 667 -27.42 -20.49 33.61
N VAL A 668 -26.51 -19.77 34.26
CA VAL A 668 -26.73 -19.23 35.62
C VAL A 668 -28.00 -18.35 35.68
N PRO A 669 -28.24 -17.40 34.76
CA PRO A 669 -29.49 -16.64 34.75
C PRO A 669 -30.75 -17.51 34.58
N VAL A 670 -30.65 -18.64 33.87
CA VAL A 670 -31.78 -19.56 33.66
C VAL A 670 -32.08 -20.32 34.95
N ILE A 671 -31.06 -20.84 35.64
CA ILE A 671 -31.21 -21.54 36.92
C ILE A 671 -31.83 -20.60 37.95
N ASN A 672 -31.33 -19.36 38.05
CA ASN A 672 -31.87 -18.35 38.96
C ASN A 672 -33.31 -17.97 38.61
N TRP A 673 -33.65 -17.87 37.32
CA TRP A 673 -35.01 -17.59 36.87
C TRP A 673 -35.97 -18.74 37.19
N ILE A 674 -35.55 -20.00 36.99
CA ILE A 674 -36.36 -21.18 37.37
C ILE A 674 -36.63 -21.18 38.88
N GLY A 675 -35.62 -20.89 39.71
CA GLY A 675 -35.77 -20.85 41.17
C GLY A 675 -36.60 -19.68 41.71
N SER A 676 -36.56 -18.51 41.05
CA SER A 676 -37.25 -17.30 41.52
C SER A 676 -38.63 -17.08 40.91
N HIS A 677 -38.82 -17.39 39.63
CA HIS A 677 -40.07 -17.12 38.89
C HIS A 677 -40.86 -18.41 38.63
N GLY A 678 -40.18 -19.50 38.24
CA GLY A 678 -40.81 -20.73 37.78
C GLY A 678 -41.34 -21.62 38.91
N ASN A 679 -40.44 -22.21 39.70
CA ASN A 679 -40.79 -23.17 40.74
C ASN A 679 -41.74 -22.63 41.81
N PRO A 680 -41.62 -21.38 42.30
CA PRO A 680 -42.56 -20.86 43.31
C PRO A 680 -44.03 -20.88 42.87
N GLN A 681 -44.32 -20.65 41.59
CA GLN A 681 -45.70 -20.75 41.06
C GLN A 681 -46.13 -22.19 40.77
N LEU A 682 -45.21 -23.05 40.33
CA LEU A 682 -45.54 -24.44 40.03
C LEU A 682 -45.70 -25.29 41.30
N ASP A 683 -44.96 -24.98 42.37
CA ASP A 683 -45.05 -25.65 43.66
C ASP A 683 -46.45 -25.50 44.27
N PHE A 684 -47.14 -24.37 44.01
CA PHE A 684 -48.56 -24.18 44.38
C PHE A 684 -49.49 -25.23 43.74
N HIS A 685 -49.12 -25.74 42.56
CA HIS A 685 -49.83 -26.77 41.82
C HIS A 685 -49.26 -28.19 42.05
N GLY A 686 -48.30 -28.35 42.97
CA GLY A 686 -47.67 -29.64 43.27
C GLY A 686 -46.76 -30.17 42.15
N VAL A 687 -46.23 -29.28 41.30
CA VAL A 687 -45.31 -29.59 40.20
C VAL A 687 -44.01 -28.83 40.38
N ARG A 688 -42.87 -29.48 40.13
CA ARG A 688 -41.55 -28.86 40.19
C ARG A 688 -40.76 -29.13 38.92
N ILE A 689 -39.96 -28.14 38.50
CA ILE A 689 -39.10 -28.26 37.32
C ILE A 689 -37.63 -28.16 37.73
N GLU A 690 -36.83 -29.08 37.21
CA GLU A 690 -35.38 -29.07 37.36
C GLU A 690 -34.67 -29.12 36.02
N LEU A 691 -33.60 -28.36 35.89
CA LEU A 691 -32.78 -28.34 34.67
C LEU A 691 -31.88 -29.59 34.66
N GLY A 692 -31.81 -30.28 33.53
CA GLY A 692 -31.01 -31.50 33.39
C GLY A 692 -30.22 -31.55 32.08
N TRP A 693 -29.17 -32.37 32.08
CA TRP A 693 -28.53 -32.86 30.86
C TRP A 693 -28.82 -34.35 30.68
N PHE A 694 -29.15 -34.75 29.46
CA PHE A 694 -29.49 -36.11 29.10
C PHE A 694 -28.47 -36.61 28.09
N GLN A 695 -27.80 -37.73 28.41
CA GLN A 695 -26.76 -38.28 27.53
C GLN A 695 -27.44 -38.93 26.33
N ALA A 696 -27.34 -38.27 25.18
CA ALA A 696 -28.02 -38.73 23.97
C ALA A 696 -27.19 -39.77 23.22
N THR A 697 -25.85 -39.71 23.25
CA THR A 697 -25.02 -40.58 22.40
C THR A 697 -23.72 -41.02 23.08
N ALA A 698 -23.18 -42.16 22.62
CA ALA A 698 -21.88 -42.68 23.05
C ALA A 698 -20.69 -41.76 22.66
N SER A 699 -20.91 -40.84 21.72
CA SER A 699 -19.92 -39.86 21.24
C SER A 699 -19.70 -38.68 22.20
N GLY A 700 -20.46 -38.62 23.30
CA GLY A 700 -20.32 -37.58 24.33
C GLY A 700 -21.18 -36.33 24.10
N TYR A 701 -22.15 -36.38 23.18
CA TYR A 701 -23.15 -35.31 23.03
C TYR A 701 -24.21 -35.40 24.13
N TYR A 702 -24.42 -34.29 24.84
CA TYR A 702 -25.47 -34.13 25.82
C TYR A 702 -26.56 -33.18 25.29
N GLN A 703 -27.82 -33.54 25.53
CA GLN A 703 -28.98 -32.70 25.24
C GLN A 703 -29.42 -32.04 26.55
N LEU A 704 -29.67 -30.73 26.50
CA LEU A 704 -30.26 -30.01 27.64
C LEU A 704 -31.78 -30.16 27.62
N GLY A 705 -32.38 -30.18 28.78
CA GLY A 705 -33.83 -30.20 28.91
C GLY A 705 -34.27 -29.95 30.34
N ILE A 706 -35.56 -30.09 30.57
CA ILE A 706 -36.15 -30.04 31.90
C ILE A 706 -36.70 -31.40 32.31
N LEU A 707 -36.58 -31.68 33.61
CA LEU A 707 -37.27 -32.76 34.30
C LEU A 707 -38.46 -32.14 35.03
N VAL A 708 -39.66 -32.58 34.69
CA VAL A 708 -40.89 -32.19 35.38
C VAL A 708 -41.24 -33.31 36.36
N VAL A 709 -41.42 -32.95 37.63
CA VAL A 709 -41.79 -33.86 38.73
C VAL A 709 -43.12 -33.39 39.31
N ALA A 710 -44.06 -34.29 39.59
CA ALA A 710 -45.35 -33.95 40.18
C ALA A 710 -45.70 -34.89 41.35
N GLY A 711 -46.25 -34.35 42.44
CA GLY A 711 -46.61 -35.06 43.67
C GLY A 711 -45.52 -35.10 44.75
N ASP A 712 -45.77 -35.80 45.86
CA ASP A 712 -44.88 -35.95 47.04
C ASP A 712 -43.63 -36.82 46.77
N TYR A 713 -42.99 -36.67 45.61
CA TYR A 713 -41.64 -37.16 45.41
C TYR A 713 -40.69 -36.26 46.18
N THR A 714 -40.42 -36.62 47.44
CA THR A 714 -39.40 -35.90 48.21
C THR A 714 -38.03 -36.11 47.57
N LEU A 715 -37.27 -35.03 47.42
CA LEU A 715 -35.90 -34.97 46.87
C LEU A 715 -34.91 -35.95 47.55
N HIS A 716 -35.28 -36.51 48.70
CA HIS A 716 -34.50 -37.51 49.42
C HIS A 716 -34.48 -38.88 48.73
N ASP A 717 -35.48 -39.27 47.94
CA ASP A 717 -35.47 -40.55 47.22
C ASP A 717 -34.59 -40.55 45.94
N LEU A 718 -34.28 -39.37 45.39
CA LEU A 718 -33.34 -39.20 44.27
C LEU A 718 -31.87 -39.21 44.69
N HIS A 719 -31.58 -38.88 45.96
CA HIS A 719 -30.23 -38.86 46.52
C HIS A 719 -29.84 -40.17 47.24
N HIS A 720 -30.79 -41.04 47.63
CA HIS A 720 -30.50 -42.17 48.53
C HIS A 720 -30.07 -43.50 47.89
N SER A 721 -29.97 -43.61 46.56
CA SER A 721 -29.44 -44.82 45.90
C SER A 721 -27.92 -45.03 46.08
N GLU A 722 -27.22 -44.16 46.82
CA GLU A 722 -25.75 -44.14 46.93
C GLU A 722 -25.14 -45.08 47.99
N TYR A 723 -25.88 -45.93 48.73
CA TYR A 723 -25.30 -46.67 49.88
C TYR A 723 -25.50 -48.18 49.96
N LEU A 724 -26.12 -48.86 49.00
CA LEU A 724 -26.31 -50.32 49.08
C LEU A 724 -25.92 -51.05 47.80
N GLU A 725 -24.60 -51.15 47.54
CA GLU A 725 -23.98 -52.28 46.83
C GLU A 725 -22.47 -52.02 46.66
N ARG A 726 -21.69 -52.33 47.70
CA ARG A 726 -20.28 -52.73 47.51
C ARG A 726 -19.77 -53.53 48.71
N SER A 727 -20.07 -54.81 48.72
CA SER A 727 -19.33 -55.78 49.51
C SER A 727 -18.14 -56.29 48.69
N ASP A 728 -17.03 -56.49 49.40
CA ASP A 728 -15.86 -57.32 49.08
C ASP A 728 -14.61 -56.66 48.43
N ALA A 729 -13.84 -56.01 49.33
CA ALA A 729 -12.42 -56.26 49.63
C ALA A 729 -11.31 -55.76 48.64
N PRO A 730 -10.03 -55.63 49.09
CA PRO A 730 -9.56 -54.48 49.88
C PRO A 730 -8.27 -53.80 49.38
N SER A 731 -8.15 -52.51 49.72
CA SER A 731 -6.96 -51.75 50.16
C SER A 731 -5.56 -52.03 49.54
N ARG A 732 -4.92 -50.95 49.06
CA ARG A 732 -3.63 -50.48 49.64
C ARG A 732 -3.43 -48.98 49.41
N LYS A 733 -3.29 -48.28 50.54
CA LYS A 733 -2.92 -46.87 50.69
C LYS A 733 -1.44 -46.67 50.37
N VAL A 734 -1.08 -45.57 49.71
CA VAL A 734 0.02 -44.66 50.13
C VAL A 734 -0.32 -43.24 49.67
N ALA A 735 -0.54 -42.34 50.63
CA ALA A 735 -0.43 -40.87 50.50
C ALA A 735 1.07 -40.50 50.72
N ALA A 736 1.67 -39.36 50.35
CA ALA A 736 1.27 -37.99 50.09
C ALA A 736 2.52 -37.21 49.57
N ILE A 737 2.33 -35.88 49.34
CA ILE A 737 3.34 -34.78 49.27
C ILE A 737 3.89 -34.47 47.86
N VAL A 738 4.03 -33.22 47.36
CA VAL A 738 3.36 -31.90 47.38
C VAL A 738 4.34 -30.94 46.65
N GLN A 739 3.83 -30.09 45.74
CA GLN A 739 4.41 -28.83 45.19
C GLN A 739 5.73 -28.92 44.38
N SER A 740 5.96 -28.20 43.28
CA SER A 740 5.57 -26.85 42.87
C SER A 740 5.91 -26.61 41.39
N ASN A 741 5.29 -25.57 40.84
CA ASN A 741 5.71 -24.71 39.72
C ASN A 741 5.52 -25.15 38.26
N ALA A 742 4.53 -24.47 37.69
CA ALA A 742 4.23 -24.23 36.28
C ALA A 742 5.43 -23.73 35.44
N ARG A 743 5.54 -24.25 34.22
CA ARG A 743 5.26 -23.56 32.94
C ARG A 743 5.74 -24.43 31.78
N HIS A 744 4.83 -24.86 30.91
CA HIS A 744 4.92 -24.93 29.44
C HIS A 744 3.97 -26.01 28.87
N SER A 745 3.06 -25.55 28.00
CA SER A 745 2.23 -26.31 27.02
C SER A 745 1.34 -27.46 27.51
N PRO A 746 0.18 -27.63 26.86
CA PRO A 746 0.00 -28.96 26.27
C PRO A 746 -0.54 -28.87 24.84
N GLU A 747 0.26 -29.39 23.92
CA GLU A 747 -0.25 -30.11 22.77
C GLU A 747 -1.10 -31.29 23.25
N CYS A 748 -2.26 -31.43 22.60
CA CYS A 748 -2.94 -32.68 22.29
C CYS A 748 -2.73 -33.86 23.26
N GLN A 749 -3.69 -34.11 24.15
CA GLN A 749 -3.96 -35.46 24.64
C GLN A 749 -5.43 -35.62 25.06
N THR A 750 -6.15 -36.30 24.18
CA THR A 750 -7.24 -37.24 24.48
C THR A 750 -7.07 -37.89 25.85
N TYR A 751 -7.84 -37.49 26.88
CA TYR A 751 -8.22 -38.29 28.07
C TYR A 751 -9.02 -37.41 29.05
N THR A 752 -10.24 -36.99 28.71
CA THR A 752 -11.16 -36.31 29.65
C THR A 752 -12.63 -36.74 29.47
N SER A 753 -12.88 -38.01 29.15
CA SER A 753 -14.24 -38.56 29.01
C SER A 753 -14.71 -39.44 30.18
N HIS A 754 -13.89 -39.66 31.22
CA HIS A 754 -14.21 -40.64 32.28
C HIS A 754 -14.59 -40.07 33.66
N ALA A 755 -14.70 -38.75 33.84
CA ALA A 755 -14.87 -38.13 35.16
C ALA A 755 -16.23 -37.44 35.44
N LEU A 756 -17.24 -37.61 34.60
CA LEU A 756 -18.62 -37.29 34.97
C LEU A 756 -19.27 -38.58 35.47
N SER A 757 -19.40 -38.71 36.79
CA SER A 757 -20.04 -39.87 37.42
C SER A 757 -21.39 -40.15 36.76
N ARG A 758 -21.55 -41.34 36.18
CA ARG A 758 -22.84 -41.91 35.77
C ARG A 758 -23.76 -41.99 37.02
N LYS A 759 -24.44 -40.90 37.35
CA LYS A 759 -25.57 -40.95 38.29
C LYS A 759 -26.80 -41.31 37.48
N LYS A 760 -27.25 -42.57 37.58
CA LYS A 760 -28.53 -43.00 36.99
C LYS A 760 -29.62 -42.26 37.76
N ILE A 761 -30.39 -41.43 37.06
CA ILE A 761 -31.67 -40.97 37.61
C ILE A 761 -32.58 -42.21 37.66
N THR A 762 -33.25 -42.42 38.78
CA THR A 762 -34.13 -43.57 39.04
C THR A 762 -35.04 -43.86 37.84
N GLY A 763 -35.10 -45.13 37.39
CA GLY A 763 -35.88 -45.55 36.23
C GLY A 763 -35.11 -45.83 34.93
N GLY A 764 -33.78 -45.96 34.98
CA GLY A 764 -32.97 -46.34 33.80
C GLY A 764 -32.57 -45.17 32.88
N ILE A 765 -32.68 -43.93 33.37
CA ILE A 765 -32.39 -42.72 32.60
C ILE A 765 -30.90 -42.36 32.72
N ASN A 766 -30.21 -42.31 31.56
CA ASN A 766 -28.82 -41.83 31.47
C ASN A 766 -28.81 -40.29 31.36
N GLY A 767 -28.55 -39.60 32.48
CA GLY A 767 -28.46 -38.13 32.54
C GLY A 767 -28.18 -37.64 33.95
N GLY A 768 -28.00 -36.33 34.13
CA GLY A 768 -27.79 -35.71 35.44
C GLY A 768 -28.49 -34.36 35.56
N LEU A 769 -28.84 -34.00 36.79
CA LEU A 769 -29.41 -32.69 37.12
C LEU A 769 -28.32 -31.60 37.09
N ILE A 770 -28.70 -30.38 36.72
CA ILE A 770 -27.81 -29.22 36.60
C ILE A 770 -28.12 -28.23 37.72
N ASP A 771 -27.34 -28.33 38.80
CA ASP A 771 -27.24 -27.33 39.87
C ASP A 771 -25.99 -26.46 39.70
N GLU A 772 -25.91 -25.34 40.43
CA GLU A 772 -24.75 -24.42 40.42
C GLU A 772 -23.39 -25.14 40.62
N ALA A 773 -23.36 -26.19 41.44
CA ALA A 773 -22.16 -26.99 41.68
C ALA A 773 -21.79 -27.86 40.48
N THR A 774 -22.76 -28.56 39.89
CA THR A 774 -22.56 -29.45 38.73
C THR A 774 -22.29 -28.68 37.43
N LEU A 775 -22.76 -27.44 37.33
CA LEU A 775 -22.56 -26.56 36.17
C LEU A 775 -21.08 -26.30 35.88
N LYS A 776 -20.24 -26.22 36.93
CA LYS A 776 -18.78 -26.05 36.79
C LYS A 776 -18.09 -27.25 36.15
N LEU A 777 -18.68 -28.45 36.31
CA LEU A 777 -18.16 -29.72 35.80
C LEU A 777 -18.57 -29.99 34.35
N LEU A 778 -19.51 -29.21 33.78
CA LEU A 778 -19.96 -29.37 32.40
C LEU A 778 -18.82 -29.02 31.42
N GLY A 779 -18.37 -30.00 30.64
CA GLY A 779 -17.38 -29.83 29.58
C GLY A 779 -18.01 -29.26 28.31
N TYR A 780 -17.37 -28.27 27.67
CA TYR A 780 -17.82 -27.75 26.37
C TYR A 780 -16.64 -27.59 25.42
N ARG A 781 -16.89 -27.79 24.11
CA ARG A 781 -15.89 -27.64 23.05
C ARG A 781 -16.06 -26.28 22.38
N ARG A 782 -14.95 -25.62 22.02
CA ARG A 782 -14.95 -24.39 21.21
C ARG A 782 -14.78 -24.76 19.74
N ASP A 783 -15.69 -24.31 18.89
CA ASP A 783 -15.66 -24.56 17.45
C ASP A 783 -14.73 -23.57 16.72
N PHE A 784 -14.27 -23.91 15.51
CA PHE A 784 -13.42 -23.02 14.68
C PHE A 784 -14.07 -21.66 14.37
N PHE A 785 -15.40 -21.58 14.36
CA PHE A 785 -16.16 -20.35 14.14
C PHE A 785 -16.43 -19.55 15.43
N PHE A 786 -15.78 -19.90 16.54
CA PHE A 786 -15.87 -19.16 17.80
C PHE A 786 -15.64 -17.64 17.68
N PRO A 787 -14.71 -17.08 16.89
CA PRO A 787 -14.58 -15.63 16.77
C PRO A 787 -15.83 -14.96 16.18
N PHE A 788 -16.53 -15.60 15.25
CA PHE A 788 -17.81 -15.10 14.75
C PHE A 788 -18.91 -15.16 15.80
N SER A 789 -18.84 -16.16 16.70
CA SER A 789 -19.75 -16.21 17.83
C SER A 789 -19.58 -15.00 18.74
N LEU A 790 -18.39 -14.38 18.86
CA LEU A 790 -18.19 -13.14 19.64
C LEU A 790 -18.89 -11.91 19.04
N LEU A 791 -19.15 -11.91 17.74
CA LEU A 791 -19.82 -10.82 17.05
C LEU A 791 -21.35 -11.00 17.10
N LEU A 792 -21.84 -12.19 16.73
CA LEU A 792 -23.26 -12.51 16.61
C LEU A 792 -23.79 -13.20 17.85
N HIS A 793 -24.78 -12.59 18.49
CA HIS A 793 -25.37 -13.17 19.68
C HIS A 793 -26.85 -12.89 19.81
N ASN A 794 -27.61 -13.90 20.26
CA ASN A 794 -28.98 -13.68 20.65
C ASN A 794 -29.03 -12.79 21.90
N THR A 795 -29.71 -11.64 21.79
CA THR A 795 -29.83 -10.61 22.84
C THR A 795 -31.28 -10.46 23.32
N ARG A 796 -31.45 -9.70 24.42
CA ARG A 796 -32.76 -9.25 24.91
C ARG A 796 -33.32 -8.15 23.99
N PRO A 797 -34.65 -8.04 23.85
CA PRO A 797 -35.27 -7.02 23.01
C PRO A 797 -35.17 -5.63 23.69
N VAL A 798 -35.04 -4.58 22.89
CA VAL A 798 -34.76 -3.20 23.36
C VAL A 798 -36.01 -2.29 23.26
N GLY A 799 -37.02 -2.68 22.48
CA GLY A 799 -38.11 -1.79 22.07
C GLY A 799 -37.61 -0.73 21.07
N ARG A 800 -38.51 -0.06 20.33
CA ARG A 800 -38.20 0.91 19.24
C ARG A 800 -37.79 0.32 17.88
N GLN A 801 -38.58 -0.64 17.38
CA GLN A 801 -38.34 -1.35 16.12
C GLN A 801 -38.10 -0.44 14.90
N GLU A 802 -38.89 0.63 14.71
CA GLU A 802 -38.75 1.50 13.53
C GLU A 802 -37.44 2.31 13.53
N THR A 803 -36.97 2.75 14.71
CA THR A 803 -35.69 3.47 14.82
C THR A 803 -34.49 2.56 14.53
N VAL A 804 -34.47 1.36 15.10
CA VAL A 804 -33.43 0.36 14.86
C VAL A 804 -33.39 -0.01 13.37
N GLN A 805 -34.56 -0.12 12.74
CA GLN A 805 -34.66 -0.45 11.33
C GLN A 805 -34.14 0.66 10.40
N LEU A 806 -34.40 1.92 10.73
CA LEU A 806 -33.80 3.06 10.02
C LEU A 806 -32.27 3.09 10.15
N PHE A 807 -31.73 2.80 11.35
CA PHE A 807 -30.27 2.71 11.51
C PHE A 807 -29.68 1.55 10.69
N ILE A 808 -30.37 0.41 10.61
CA ILE A 808 -29.95 -0.70 9.75
C ILE A 808 -29.93 -0.28 8.28
N THR A 809 -30.92 0.48 7.79
CA THR A 809 -30.93 0.93 6.38
C THR A 809 -29.80 1.90 6.07
N ILE A 810 -29.51 2.85 6.97
CA ILE A 810 -28.37 3.78 6.85
C ILE A 810 -27.06 3.01 6.83
N MET A 811 -26.85 2.10 7.78
CA MET A 811 -25.62 1.30 7.87
C MET A 811 -25.43 0.37 6.68
N LEU A 812 -26.51 -0.23 6.16
CA LEU A 812 -26.47 -1.10 4.98
C LEU A 812 -26.06 -0.35 3.71
N LEU A 813 -26.53 0.88 3.53
CA LEU A 813 -26.11 1.73 2.42
C LEU A 813 -24.67 2.23 2.61
N ALA A 814 -24.31 2.69 3.80
CA ALA A 814 -22.95 3.14 4.11
C ALA A 814 -21.93 2.01 3.84
N ASP A 815 -22.23 0.79 4.28
CA ASP A 815 -21.43 -0.41 4.00
C ASP A 815 -21.25 -0.67 2.50
N LEU A 816 -22.31 -0.54 1.69
CA LEU A 816 -22.21 -0.68 0.23
C LEU A 816 -21.30 0.39 -0.40
N PHE A 817 -21.46 1.67 -0.03
CA PHE A 817 -20.63 2.73 -0.61
C PHE A 817 -19.16 2.60 -0.21
N VAL A 818 -18.87 2.28 1.06
CA VAL A 818 -17.49 2.11 1.52
C VAL A 818 -16.85 0.85 0.93
N THR A 819 -17.61 -0.25 0.76
CA THR A 819 -17.09 -1.45 0.06
C THR A 819 -16.75 -1.16 -1.40
N LEU A 820 -17.57 -0.39 -2.12
CA LEU A 820 -17.28 0.04 -3.49
C LEU A 820 -16.04 0.94 -3.56
N LEU A 821 -15.89 1.90 -2.63
CA LEU A 821 -14.71 2.76 -2.55
C LEU A 821 -13.43 1.95 -2.25
N MET A 822 -13.52 0.96 -1.37
CA MET A 822 -12.41 0.07 -1.06
C MET A 822 -12.02 -0.76 -2.29
N LEU A 823 -12.98 -1.36 -3.00
CA LEU A 823 -12.71 -2.09 -4.23
C LEU A 823 -12.07 -1.22 -5.31
N PHE A 824 -12.55 0.01 -5.47
CA PHE A 824 -11.96 0.98 -6.41
C PHE A 824 -10.53 1.36 -6.02
N LEU A 825 -10.25 1.57 -4.73
CA LEU A 825 -8.91 1.82 -4.23
C LEU A 825 -7.96 0.64 -4.54
N PHE A 826 -8.36 -0.59 -4.22
CA PHE A 826 -7.52 -1.77 -4.45
C PHE A 826 -7.34 -2.12 -5.93
N TYR A 827 -8.35 -1.88 -6.77
CA TYR A 827 -8.24 -2.01 -8.24
C TYR A 827 -7.11 -1.14 -8.77
N TRP A 828 -6.98 0.06 -8.23
CA TRP A 828 -6.02 1.03 -8.71
C TRP A 828 -4.61 0.80 -8.15
N ILE A 829 -4.51 0.25 -6.93
CA ILE A 829 -3.23 -0.21 -6.36
C ILE A 829 -2.68 -1.40 -7.15
N SER A 830 -3.49 -2.45 -7.35
CA SER A 830 -3.10 -3.66 -8.07
C SER A 830 -4.32 -4.49 -8.46
N LEU A 831 -4.40 -4.86 -9.75
CA LEU A 831 -5.42 -5.79 -10.25
C LEU A 831 -5.41 -7.12 -9.48
N GLY A 832 -4.23 -7.62 -9.11
CA GLY A 832 -4.09 -8.85 -8.33
C GLY A 832 -4.66 -8.72 -6.91
N ALA A 833 -4.44 -7.58 -6.25
CA ALA A 833 -4.99 -7.32 -4.92
C ALA A 833 -6.53 -7.18 -4.96
N PHE A 834 -7.06 -6.49 -5.98
CA PHE A 834 -8.50 -6.42 -6.23
C PHE A 834 -9.13 -7.80 -6.43
N LEU A 835 -8.54 -8.63 -7.29
CA LEU A 835 -9.03 -9.98 -7.53
C LEU A 835 -8.94 -10.86 -6.27
N ALA A 836 -7.89 -10.72 -5.46
CA ALA A 836 -7.76 -11.46 -4.21
C ALA A 836 -8.87 -11.12 -3.20
N VAL A 837 -9.15 -9.82 -3.01
CA VAL A 837 -10.22 -9.34 -2.12
C VAL A 837 -11.60 -9.78 -2.63
N LEU A 838 -11.81 -9.77 -3.94
CA LEU A 838 -13.07 -10.16 -4.55
C LEU A 838 -13.28 -11.68 -4.54
N LEU A 839 -12.29 -12.49 -4.92
CA LEU A 839 -12.46 -13.92 -5.21
C LEU A 839 -12.34 -14.86 -4.01
N ILE A 840 -11.85 -14.41 -2.84
CA ILE A 840 -11.74 -15.29 -1.66
C ILE A 840 -13.11 -15.84 -1.22
N LEU A 841 -14.14 -14.98 -1.25
CA LEU A 841 -15.54 -15.28 -1.01
C LEU A 841 -16.37 -14.30 -1.87
N PRO A 842 -16.56 -14.58 -3.17
CA PRO A 842 -17.11 -13.62 -4.12
C PRO A 842 -18.52 -13.14 -3.80
N LEU A 843 -19.29 -13.99 -3.13
CA LEU A 843 -20.64 -13.64 -2.72
C LEU A 843 -20.66 -12.80 -1.44
N SER A 844 -19.64 -12.83 -0.57
CA SER A 844 -19.74 -12.26 0.78
C SER A 844 -19.70 -10.73 0.83
N LEU A 845 -19.11 -10.04 -0.15
CA LEU A 845 -19.02 -8.57 -0.16
C LEU A 845 -20.32 -7.90 -0.61
N LEU A 846 -20.97 -8.44 -1.65
CA LEU A 846 -22.17 -7.84 -2.27
C LEU A 846 -23.49 -8.43 -1.76
N SER A 847 -23.50 -9.70 -1.35
CA SER A 847 -24.72 -10.34 -0.82
C SER A 847 -25.27 -9.76 0.49
N PRO A 848 -24.49 -9.14 1.42
CA PRO A 848 -25.07 -8.54 2.63
C PRO A 848 -26.06 -7.43 2.28
N PHE A 849 -25.79 -6.65 1.24
CA PHE A 849 -26.71 -5.62 0.75
C PHE A 849 -28.02 -6.24 0.25
N LEU A 850 -27.94 -7.25 -0.63
CA LEU A 850 -29.11 -7.94 -1.18
C LEU A 850 -29.92 -8.68 -0.10
N ALA A 851 -29.24 -9.41 0.79
CA ALA A 851 -29.85 -10.14 1.89
C ALA A 851 -30.49 -9.19 2.91
N GLY A 852 -29.85 -8.06 3.20
CA GLY A 852 -30.38 -7.05 4.10
C GLY A 852 -31.59 -6.32 3.52
N LEU A 853 -31.58 -5.95 2.22
CA LEU A 853 -32.78 -5.45 1.55
C LEU A 853 -33.93 -6.47 1.62
N ASN A 854 -33.66 -7.73 1.30
CA ASN A 854 -34.69 -8.79 1.39
C ASN A 854 -35.24 -8.93 2.82
N ALA A 855 -34.38 -8.88 3.84
CA ALA A 855 -34.81 -8.91 5.24
C ALA A 855 -35.70 -7.70 5.61
N LEU A 856 -35.33 -6.49 5.14
CA LEU A 856 -36.06 -5.25 5.41
C LEU A 856 -37.43 -5.17 4.72
N PHE A 857 -37.53 -5.70 3.49
CA PHE A 857 -38.73 -5.62 2.65
C PHE A 857 -39.66 -6.85 2.74
N SER A 858 -39.21 -7.94 3.38
CA SER A 858 -40.02 -9.15 3.51
C SER A 858 -41.28 -8.97 4.37
N ASN A 859 -42.37 -9.63 3.99
CA ASN A 859 -43.63 -9.70 4.76
C ASN A 859 -43.82 -11.09 5.38
N GLY A 860 -44.41 -11.13 6.58
CA GLY A 860 -44.83 -12.38 7.23
C GLY A 860 -43.87 -12.98 8.28
N PRO A 861 -44.08 -14.26 8.67
CA PRO A 861 -43.41 -14.91 9.81
C PRO A 861 -41.93 -15.25 9.55
N ARG A 862 -41.47 -15.21 8.29
CA ARG A 862 -40.08 -15.52 7.92
C ARG A 862 -39.09 -14.36 8.13
N ARG A 863 -39.54 -13.18 8.59
CA ARG A 863 -38.71 -11.99 8.78
C ARG A 863 -37.47 -12.24 9.65
N ALA A 864 -37.65 -12.89 10.79
CA ALA A 864 -36.55 -13.16 11.72
C ALA A 864 -35.50 -14.11 11.12
N ALA A 865 -35.94 -15.13 10.38
CA ALA A 865 -35.04 -16.06 9.68
C ALA A 865 -34.24 -15.37 8.55
N LEU A 866 -34.86 -14.45 7.80
CA LEU A 866 -34.16 -13.68 6.76
C LEU A 866 -33.14 -12.68 7.37
N ALA A 867 -33.49 -12.03 8.48
CA ALA A 867 -32.56 -11.15 9.20
C ALA A 867 -31.35 -11.91 9.76
N ARG A 868 -31.57 -13.14 10.26
CA ARG A 868 -30.52 -14.08 10.67
C ARG A 868 -29.56 -14.43 9.51
N VAL A 869 -30.09 -14.70 8.31
CA VAL A 869 -29.27 -14.95 7.12
C VAL A 869 -28.46 -13.72 6.71
N TYR A 870 -29.05 -12.53 6.78
CA TYR A 870 -28.34 -11.27 6.55
C TYR A 870 -27.16 -11.07 7.51
N ALA A 871 -27.36 -11.33 8.82
CA ALA A 871 -26.29 -11.27 9.81
C ALA A 871 -25.13 -12.21 9.48
N LEU A 872 -25.41 -13.43 9.02
CA LEU A 872 -24.38 -14.39 8.60
C LEU A 872 -23.58 -13.91 7.38
N TRP A 873 -24.24 -13.32 6.38
CA TRP A 873 -23.54 -12.75 5.23
C TRP A 873 -22.66 -11.57 5.63
N SER A 874 -23.16 -10.68 6.51
CA SER A 874 -22.38 -9.55 7.02
C SER A 874 -21.10 -10.01 7.74
N VAL A 875 -21.19 -11.02 8.61
CA VAL A 875 -20.01 -11.54 9.30
C VAL A 875 -19.06 -12.31 8.37
N SER A 876 -19.58 -13.04 7.40
CA SER A 876 -18.75 -13.74 6.40
C SER A 876 -17.91 -12.75 5.57
N SER A 877 -18.39 -11.52 5.37
CA SER A 877 -17.67 -10.47 4.64
C SER A 877 -16.41 -9.94 5.36
N ILE A 878 -16.29 -10.17 6.68
CA ILE A 878 -15.11 -9.79 7.47
C ILE A 878 -13.85 -10.50 6.97
N SER A 879 -13.98 -11.74 6.47
CA SER A 879 -12.87 -12.48 5.87
C SER A 879 -12.28 -11.73 4.67
N ASN A 880 -13.09 -11.10 3.83
CA ASN A 880 -12.61 -10.32 2.68
C ASN A 880 -11.94 -9.02 3.14
N ILE A 881 -12.45 -8.40 4.21
CA ILE A 881 -11.81 -7.22 4.82
C ILE A 881 -10.43 -7.62 5.37
N ALA A 882 -10.29 -8.79 6.02
CA ALA A 882 -9.01 -9.31 6.47
C ALA A 882 -8.03 -9.55 5.31
N VAL A 883 -8.52 -10.10 4.18
CA VAL A 883 -7.70 -10.25 2.96
C VAL A 883 -7.27 -8.89 2.40
N ALA A 884 -8.13 -7.88 2.43
CA ALA A 884 -7.76 -6.52 2.05
C ALA A 884 -6.62 -5.97 2.92
N PHE A 885 -6.64 -6.24 4.24
CA PHE A 885 -5.53 -5.90 5.12
C PHE A 885 -4.23 -6.61 4.74
N ILE A 886 -4.28 -7.92 4.51
CA ILE A 886 -3.12 -8.71 4.13
C ILE A 886 -2.55 -8.21 2.79
N CYS A 887 -3.41 -7.96 1.80
CA CYS A 887 -2.99 -7.44 0.49
C CYS A 887 -2.32 -6.07 0.60
N GLY A 888 -2.87 -5.17 1.42
CA GLY A 888 -2.26 -3.86 1.67
C GLY A 888 -0.90 -3.97 2.36
N LEU A 889 -0.76 -4.86 3.36
CA LEU A 889 0.52 -5.12 4.03
C LEU A 889 1.58 -5.69 3.07
N ILE A 890 1.20 -6.66 2.23
CA ILE A 890 2.09 -7.25 1.23
C ILE A 890 2.55 -6.18 0.23
N HIS A 891 1.65 -5.31 -0.23
CA HIS A 891 2.00 -4.26 -1.18
C HIS A 891 3.01 -3.27 -0.60
N ASN A 892 2.85 -2.85 0.65
CA ASN A 892 3.83 -1.98 1.32
C ASN A 892 5.16 -2.69 1.54
N GLY A 893 5.12 -3.98 1.93
CA GLY A 893 6.32 -4.78 2.14
C GLY A 893 7.13 -4.97 0.85
N ILE A 894 6.48 -5.22 -0.28
CA ILE A 894 7.13 -5.37 -1.58
C ILE A 894 7.70 -4.02 -2.08
N SER A 895 6.99 -2.91 -1.84
CA SER A 895 7.50 -1.57 -2.17
C SER A 895 8.77 -1.22 -1.38
N SER A 896 8.92 -1.75 -0.16
CA SER A 896 10.14 -1.59 0.66
C SER A 896 11.35 -2.39 0.18
N LEU A 897 11.16 -3.38 -0.71
CA LEU A 897 12.21 -4.31 -1.17
C LEU A 897 12.87 -3.91 -2.50
N LYS A 898 12.45 -2.82 -3.15
CA LYS A 898 13.08 -2.33 -4.39
C LYS A 898 14.41 -1.63 -4.10
N PRO A 899 15.49 -1.90 -4.87
CA PRO A 899 16.81 -1.34 -4.61
C PRO A 899 16.85 0.19 -4.77
N PRO A 900 17.74 0.88 -4.05
CA PRO A 900 17.80 2.33 -4.00
C PRO A 900 18.49 2.86 -5.27
N GLY A 901 17.70 3.13 -6.32
CA GLY A 901 18.08 4.09 -7.35
C GLY A 901 17.58 5.46 -6.93
N GLU A 902 18.50 6.41 -6.75
CA GLU A 902 18.30 7.82 -6.37
C GLU A 902 16.89 8.35 -6.63
N ILE A 903 16.05 8.44 -5.59
CA ILE A 903 14.98 9.44 -5.36
C ILE A 903 14.42 9.22 -3.93
N ASN A 904 14.61 10.22 -3.07
CA ASN A 904 13.98 10.52 -1.78
C ASN A 904 12.99 9.47 -1.19
N ILE A 905 13.56 8.48 -0.52
CA ILE A 905 12.91 7.37 0.20
C ILE A 905 11.91 7.86 1.27
N TRP A 906 12.08 9.06 1.82
CA TRP A 906 11.20 9.59 2.87
C TRP A 906 9.83 10.11 2.37
N ASN A 907 9.69 10.45 1.09
CA ASN A 907 8.40 10.95 0.55
C ASN A 907 7.49 9.82 0.05
N PHE A 908 8.05 8.69 -0.40
CA PHE A 908 7.27 7.51 -0.80
C PHE A 908 6.62 6.80 0.38
N ILE A 909 7.31 6.79 1.54
CA ILE A 909 6.83 6.12 2.75
C ILE A 909 5.67 6.88 3.41
N LYS A 910 5.60 8.20 3.29
CA LYS A 910 4.76 9.07 4.13
C LYS A 910 3.34 9.35 3.61
N GLU A 911 3.06 9.12 2.31
CA GLU A 911 1.76 9.50 1.71
C GLU A 911 0.91 8.34 1.16
N ASP A 912 1.50 7.17 0.84
CA ASP A 912 0.74 5.95 0.52
C ASP A 912 0.20 5.24 1.78
N GLU A 913 0.36 5.86 2.96
CA GLU A 913 0.00 5.32 4.29
C GLU A 913 -1.51 5.14 4.53
N LYS A 914 -2.43 5.51 3.63
CA LYS A 914 -3.88 5.57 3.95
C LYS A 914 -4.73 4.40 3.47
N TRP A 915 -4.14 3.37 2.86
CA TRP A 915 -4.90 2.22 2.32
C TRP A 915 -5.71 1.46 3.38
N TRP A 916 -5.29 1.49 4.66
CA TRP A 916 -5.95 0.81 5.78
C TRP A 916 -7.21 1.53 6.29
N LEU A 917 -7.44 2.79 5.88
CA LEU A 917 -8.56 3.59 6.38
C LEU A 917 -9.93 3.00 5.99
N LEU A 918 -10.13 2.63 4.72
CA LEU A 918 -11.40 2.07 4.27
C LEU A 918 -11.68 0.68 4.89
N PRO A 919 -10.72 -0.27 4.92
CA PRO A 919 -10.89 -1.55 5.62
C PRO A 919 -11.22 -1.41 7.11
N THR A 920 -10.60 -0.46 7.82
CA THR A 920 -10.89 -0.22 9.26
C THR A 920 -12.30 0.33 9.47
N ILE A 921 -12.73 1.30 8.64
CA ILE A 921 -14.10 1.83 8.68
C ILE A 921 -15.13 0.71 8.43
N LEU A 922 -14.88 -0.16 7.44
CA LEU A 922 -15.75 -1.31 7.17
C LEU A 922 -15.83 -2.25 8.36
N LEU A 923 -14.71 -2.59 9.00
CA LEU A 923 -14.71 -3.46 10.19
C LEU A 923 -15.57 -2.88 11.33
N LEU A 924 -15.49 -1.56 11.54
CA LEU A 924 -16.31 -0.84 12.52
C LEU A 924 -17.80 -0.89 12.14
N PHE A 925 -18.13 -0.60 10.87
CA PHE A 925 -19.51 -0.67 10.38
C PHE A 925 -20.11 -2.07 10.53
N LYS A 926 -19.37 -3.13 10.17
CA LYS A 926 -19.84 -4.52 10.34
C LYS A 926 -20.08 -4.87 11.80
N SER A 927 -19.21 -4.42 12.70
CA SER A 927 -19.33 -4.67 14.14
C SER A 927 -20.56 -3.99 14.74
N VAL A 928 -20.82 -2.74 14.35
CA VAL A 928 -21.99 -1.96 14.77
C VAL A 928 -23.28 -2.54 14.14
N GLN A 929 -23.23 -2.87 12.85
CA GLN A 929 -24.35 -3.47 12.11
C GLN A 929 -24.78 -4.79 12.74
N ALA A 930 -23.84 -5.66 13.15
CA ALA A 930 -24.15 -6.91 13.84
C ALA A 930 -25.00 -6.69 15.11
N ARG A 931 -24.69 -5.66 15.91
CA ARG A 931 -25.46 -5.34 17.13
C ARG A 931 -26.86 -4.85 16.83
N PHE A 932 -27.02 -3.95 15.86
CA PHE A 932 -28.35 -3.47 15.47
C PHE A 932 -29.22 -4.59 14.90
N VAL A 933 -28.62 -5.50 14.12
CA VAL A 933 -29.33 -6.67 13.57
C VAL A 933 -29.73 -7.63 14.68
N ASP A 934 -28.87 -7.90 15.66
CA ASP A 934 -29.20 -8.73 16.82
C ASP A 934 -30.40 -8.15 17.61
N TRP A 935 -30.42 -6.83 17.84
CA TRP A 935 -31.56 -6.17 18.47
C TRP A 935 -32.83 -6.22 17.62
N HIS A 936 -32.70 -6.09 16.30
CA HIS A 936 -33.84 -6.21 15.39
C HIS A 936 -34.44 -7.63 15.42
N ILE A 937 -33.59 -8.67 15.39
CA ILE A 937 -34.02 -10.06 15.49
C ILE A 937 -34.70 -10.32 16.85
N ALA A 938 -34.14 -9.79 17.95
CA ALA A 938 -34.75 -9.91 19.28
C ALA A 938 -36.14 -9.27 19.34
N ASN A 939 -36.31 -8.07 18.80
CA ASN A 939 -37.61 -7.38 18.74
C ASN A 939 -38.63 -8.11 17.84
N LEU A 940 -38.17 -8.83 16.80
CA LEU A 940 -39.06 -9.60 15.92
C LEU A 940 -39.54 -10.90 16.56
N GLU A 941 -38.67 -11.58 17.30
CA GLU A 941 -38.95 -12.89 17.89
C GLU A 941 -39.64 -12.79 19.26
N VAL A 942 -39.36 -11.76 20.04
CA VAL A 942 -40.04 -11.49 21.33
C VAL A 942 -40.84 -10.20 21.23
N ARG A 943 -42.18 -10.34 21.14
CA ARG A 943 -43.11 -9.21 21.07
C ARG A 943 -43.58 -8.73 22.43
N ASP A 944 -43.61 -9.62 23.41
CA ASP A 944 -44.04 -9.33 24.77
C ASP A 944 -42.81 -9.06 25.65
N PHE A 945 -42.63 -7.78 26.01
CA PHE A 945 -41.51 -7.33 26.82
C PHE A 945 -41.67 -7.68 28.31
N SER A 946 -42.89 -7.98 28.76
CA SER A 946 -43.16 -8.34 30.16
C SER A 946 -42.47 -9.66 30.56
N LEU A 947 -42.07 -10.49 29.59
CA LEU A 947 -41.31 -11.72 29.80
C LEU A 947 -39.92 -11.51 30.43
N PHE A 948 -39.38 -10.29 30.36
CA PHE A 948 -38.08 -9.93 30.95
C PHE A 948 -38.19 -9.10 32.23
N SER A 949 -39.38 -9.05 32.84
CA SER A 949 -39.56 -8.39 34.14
C SER A 949 -38.69 -9.07 35.22
N PRO A 950 -38.03 -8.28 36.09
CA PRO A 950 -37.22 -8.82 37.18
C PRO A 950 -38.07 -9.29 38.37
N ASP A 951 -39.25 -8.70 38.55
CA ASP A 951 -40.14 -8.98 39.67
C ASP A 951 -41.14 -10.09 39.29
N PRO A 952 -41.19 -11.23 40.02
CA PRO A 952 -42.02 -12.36 39.65
C PRO A 952 -43.51 -12.02 39.65
N ASP A 953 -43.96 -11.19 40.59
CA ASP A 953 -45.37 -10.77 40.65
C ASP A 953 -45.78 -9.99 39.40
N THR A 954 -44.89 -9.15 38.87
CA THR A 954 -45.16 -8.42 37.63
C THR A 954 -45.14 -9.32 36.40
N PHE A 955 -44.29 -10.36 36.38
CA PHE A 955 -44.26 -11.35 35.30
C PHE A 955 -45.58 -12.10 35.19
N TRP A 956 -46.14 -12.51 36.33
CA TRP A 956 -47.37 -13.28 36.45
C TRP A 956 -48.64 -12.40 36.42
N ALA A 957 -48.57 -11.12 36.78
CA ALA A 957 -49.72 -10.20 36.68
C ALA A 957 -50.21 -9.97 35.24
N TYR A 958 -49.35 -10.20 34.24
CA TYR A 958 -49.73 -10.21 32.82
C TYR A 958 -50.26 -11.58 32.34
N GLU A 959 -50.58 -12.50 33.25
CA GLU A 959 -51.39 -13.66 32.90
C GLU A 959 -52.71 -13.15 32.31
N SER A 960 -52.93 -13.44 31.03
CA SER A 960 -54.20 -13.11 30.39
C SER A 960 -55.29 -13.85 31.14
N ILE A 961 -56.11 -13.12 31.89
CA ILE A 961 -57.37 -13.63 32.43
C ILE A 961 -58.14 -14.18 31.22
N SER A 962 -58.25 -15.51 31.18
CA SER A 962 -58.93 -16.25 30.12
C SER A 962 -60.40 -15.85 30.02
#